data_AF-A0A534MWK2-F1
#
_entry.id   AF-A0A534MWK2-F1
#
_cell.length_a   1.000
_cell.length_b   1.000
_cell.length_c   1.000
_cell.angle_alpha   90.00
_cell.angle_beta   90.00
_cell.angle_gamma   90.00
#
_symmetry.space_group_name_H-M   'P 1'
#
loop_
_entity.id
_entity.type
_entity.pdbx_description
1 polymer ?
#
loop_
_entity_poly.entity_id
_entity_poly.type
_entity_poly.pdbx_seq_one_letter_code
_entity_poly.pdbx_strand_id
1 'polypeptide(L)'
;MVTPIPHSRATRIRLSSHIRSSRSRSAWIGLAFVLTGLLLASSLATLATGPEAHANTSVSSDSVFVAGRVATLWPFSRDSIWNLPIGANAVYVPANIKKPTASGMTSDVDVLILTPDAPVTDVWKNNDAWSGGSRCNAQGGVLFSAPIPTDFVVPGAGSGNPDGTTPNYATAILAADGHTLIQGQPMARCTAGGTATMMWSQQNEDLYGTGNSGAHGGSMLSSLGGVIRLGELVPGGTIRHALKVNLFGADDYYTGYGSYRWPATTADGCAPGCYGGSVPALRMGSLLALPPSIDVNSMGLETNASKILAHTFQDYGGYTVDDAAWSVYAIATEYSPSGKVDDEFTTAWGFPISPASRDVPWARDMDRIFGALNVVDNWDAATWQTVSASNGTQGAGGGTPRVPWAPDFGPASPDTVPPVTTYSASGSSGASNWYTSSVTVTLTATDDSSGIAAIHFRADGGPWKPYSNPVPVSGEGSHTIEYYATDLAGNNESSHTVTFQIDTVAPVTLAQVAGTLAGDGSYVSSVTVTLTASDATSGVRSEQYRVDGGSWRTYSAPFTLGGNGAHALDYFATDVAGSAESVQGLSIRITGDSHVLPVSTLSSSGVMGENGWYVSAVTVTLTATSGNGIATSIAYRIDGNAWVTYSQPFTLPDGRHILVYQATDADGYSEVSKSIAFNVDSTPPSVIANSPGVPIAPDELISWSGSDAGSGIARYEVGIDGAAFVSVGLQTSLARHWSNGTHVVIVRGYDAAGNAKSSVMQFTVSDNASPPPPTLFGSPPTAPPGILEVVVGLLMLGVSMWYRPRVNTRRPIRSP
;
A
#
# COMPACT_ATOMS: atom_id res chain seq x y z
N MET A 1 11.25 6.95 -42.60
CA MET A 1 11.50 5.55 -43.01
C MET A 1 11.40 4.73 -41.73
N VAL A 2 10.47 3.78 -41.55
CA VAL A 2 10.04 2.63 -42.36
C VAL A 2 10.82 1.35 -41.98
N THR A 3 10.13 0.55 -41.16
CA THR A 3 10.24 -0.89 -40.81
C THR A 3 10.10 -1.81 -42.06
N PRO A 4 10.29 -3.18 -42.06
CA PRO A 4 9.66 -4.10 -41.09
C PRO A 4 10.18 -5.55 -40.80
N ILE A 5 9.57 -6.09 -39.72
CA ILE A 5 9.01 -7.45 -39.42
C ILE A 5 8.34 -8.19 -40.62
N PRO A 6 7.75 -9.45 -40.59
CA PRO A 6 7.00 -10.16 -39.50
C PRO A 6 7.07 -11.74 -39.56
N HIS A 7 6.17 -12.67 -39.09
CA HIS A 7 4.95 -12.68 -38.24
C HIS A 7 4.56 -14.11 -37.66
N SER A 8 4.29 -14.24 -36.35
CA SER A 8 3.07 -14.92 -35.76
C SER A 8 2.85 -16.46 -35.94
N ARG A 9 1.78 -17.18 -35.44
CA ARG A 9 0.62 -16.89 -34.55
C ARG A 9 -0.15 -18.15 -34.02
N ALA A 10 -0.89 -17.96 -32.90
CA ALA A 10 -2.17 -18.63 -32.52
C ALA A 10 -2.11 -20.14 -32.13
N THR A 11 -3.15 -20.83 -31.61
CA THR A 11 -4.63 -20.62 -31.44
C THR A 11 -5.11 -21.43 -30.17
N ARG A 12 -6.35 -21.76 -29.73
CA ARG A 12 -7.82 -21.86 -30.08
C ARG A 12 -8.58 -21.97 -28.71
N ILE A 13 -9.91 -21.89 -28.48
CA ILE A 13 -11.16 -21.30 -29.06
C ILE A 13 -12.30 -21.54 -27.99
N ARG A 14 -13.42 -20.78 -27.85
CA ARG A 14 -14.76 -21.07 -28.44
C ARG A 14 -15.84 -20.02 -28.00
N LEU A 15 -16.50 -19.38 -28.99
CA LEU A 15 -17.86 -18.74 -29.07
C LEU A 15 -18.51 -18.01 -27.86
N SER A 16 -19.29 -16.93 -28.01
CA SER A 16 -19.73 -16.07 -29.16
C SER A 16 -20.29 -14.73 -28.58
N SER A 17 -20.89 -13.73 -29.25
CA SER A 17 -21.46 -13.49 -30.61
C SER A 17 -21.37 -11.95 -30.88
N HIS A 18 -21.18 -11.36 -32.07
CA HIS A 18 -21.92 -11.35 -33.35
C HIS A 18 -23.20 -10.47 -33.37
N ILE A 19 -23.38 -9.48 -34.28
CA ILE A 19 -22.52 -9.03 -35.41
C ILE A 19 -22.82 -7.58 -35.89
N ARG A 20 -21.76 -6.77 -36.17
CA ARG A 20 -21.59 -5.63 -37.15
C ARG A 20 -22.66 -4.50 -37.22
N SER A 21 -22.45 -3.28 -37.76
CA SER A 21 -21.40 -2.67 -38.61
C SER A 21 -21.35 -1.12 -38.35
N SER A 22 -20.46 -0.26 -38.88
CA SER A 22 -19.36 -0.40 -39.84
C SER A 22 -18.28 0.71 -39.67
N ARG A 23 -17.09 0.48 -40.23
CA ARG A 23 -16.04 1.44 -40.70
C ARG A 23 -15.85 2.81 -40.01
N SER A 24 -14.64 3.04 -39.50
CA SER A 24 -14.00 4.37 -39.46
C SER A 24 -12.62 4.35 -40.14
N ARG A 25 -12.01 5.52 -40.36
CA ARG A 25 -10.59 5.70 -40.72
C ARG A 25 -10.09 7.03 -40.16
N SER A 26 -8.90 7.03 -39.54
CA SER A 26 -8.07 8.20 -39.15
C SER A 26 -8.68 9.19 -38.13
N ALA A 27 -7.92 9.78 -37.19
CA ALA A 27 -6.55 9.53 -36.74
C ALA A 27 -6.27 10.20 -35.35
N TRP A 28 -5.06 9.96 -34.81
CA TRP A 28 -4.41 10.60 -33.65
C TRP A 28 -4.84 10.20 -32.20
N ILE A 29 -3.81 9.75 -31.45
CA ILE A 29 -3.50 9.81 -29.99
C ILE A 29 -4.67 9.87 -28.97
N GLY A 30 -4.70 9.06 -27.91
CA GLY A 30 -3.78 7.97 -27.49
C GLY A 30 -4.01 7.49 -26.03
N LEU A 31 -3.31 6.40 -25.63
CA LEU A 31 -3.37 5.70 -24.32
C LEU A 31 -4.75 5.06 -23.97
N ALA A 32 -4.85 3.98 -23.17
CA ALA A 32 -3.88 2.95 -22.74
C ALA A 32 -4.62 1.67 -22.25
N PHE A 33 -3.90 0.53 -22.18
CA PHE A 33 -4.28 -0.70 -21.45
C PHE A 33 -5.60 -1.41 -21.90
N VAL A 34 -5.93 -2.66 -21.55
CA VAL A 34 -5.30 -3.70 -20.70
C VAL A 34 -5.66 -5.12 -21.24
N LEU A 35 -4.75 -6.11 -21.13
CA LEU A 35 -4.93 -7.59 -20.96
C LEU A 35 -5.98 -8.40 -21.84
N THR A 36 -5.86 -9.71 -22.16
CA THR A 36 -4.80 -10.73 -21.99
C THR A 36 -4.96 -11.88 -23.02
N GLY A 37 -3.84 -12.51 -23.41
CA GLY A 37 -3.72 -13.97 -23.54
C GLY A 37 -4.25 -14.70 -24.80
N LEU A 38 -3.83 -15.95 -25.06
CA LEU A 38 -2.70 -16.72 -24.51
C LEU A 38 -2.42 -17.98 -25.39
N LEU A 39 -1.29 -18.66 -25.12
CA LEU A 39 -0.88 -20.02 -25.56
C LEU A 39 -0.52 -20.24 -27.06
N LEU A 40 0.41 -21.16 -27.40
CA LEU A 40 1.68 -21.59 -26.79
C LEU A 40 2.51 -22.41 -27.82
N ALA A 41 3.61 -23.06 -27.38
CA ALA A 41 4.51 -23.99 -28.09
C ALA A 41 5.47 -23.34 -29.13
N SER A 42 6.81 -23.39 -29.06
CA SER A 42 7.85 -24.40 -28.68
C SER A 42 8.27 -25.31 -29.86
N SER A 43 9.54 -25.68 -30.08
CA SER A 43 10.83 -25.36 -29.42
C SER A 43 12.02 -25.95 -30.25
N LEU A 44 13.24 -25.97 -29.67
CA LEU A 44 14.54 -26.51 -30.15
C LEU A 44 15.35 -25.62 -31.14
N ALA A 45 16.68 -25.74 -31.27
CA ALA A 45 17.82 -25.74 -30.31
C ALA A 45 19.07 -26.47 -30.88
N THR A 46 20.23 -25.82 -30.81
CA THR A 46 21.61 -26.34 -30.97
C THR A 46 22.52 -25.39 -30.17
N LEU A 47 23.38 -25.78 -29.21
CA LEU A 47 24.58 -26.65 -29.27
C LEU A 47 25.64 -26.22 -30.31
N ALA A 48 26.95 -26.28 -30.07
CA ALA A 48 27.77 -26.28 -28.83
C ALA A 48 29.27 -26.26 -29.23
N THR A 49 30.17 -25.66 -28.43
CA THR A 49 31.63 -25.87 -28.52
C THR A 49 32.30 -25.80 -27.14
N GLY A 50 33.30 -26.66 -26.93
CA GLY A 50 34.00 -26.88 -25.66
C GLY A 50 35.45 -26.34 -25.60
N PRO A 51 36.32 -26.91 -24.74
CA PRO A 51 37.37 -26.13 -24.05
C PRO A 51 38.82 -26.53 -24.37
N GLU A 52 39.76 -25.70 -23.91
CA GLU A 52 41.19 -26.02 -23.68
C GLU A 52 41.64 -25.53 -22.28
N ALA A 53 42.80 -25.97 -21.79
CA ALA A 53 43.17 -25.87 -20.37
C ALA A 53 44.68 -25.69 -20.08
N HIS A 54 44.95 -25.22 -18.85
CA HIS A 54 46.22 -25.22 -18.10
C HIS A 54 47.42 -24.38 -18.57
N ALA A 55 47.72 -23.34 -17.77
CA ALA A 55 49.06 -22.98 -17.33
C ALA A 55 49.04 -22.81 -15.78
N ASN A 56 50.20 -22.76 -15.12
CA ASN A 56 50.33 -23.10 -13.69
C ASN A 56 51.06 -22.05 -12.83
N THR A 57 50.95 -22.20 -11.49
CA THR A 57 51.60 -21.44 -10.40
C THR A 57 51.14 -19.98 -10.24
N SER A 58 50.87 -19.45 -9.05
CA SER A 58 51.36 -19.82 -7.70
C SER A 58 50.24 -20.04 -6.66
N VAL A 59 50.31 -21.14 -5.91
CA VAL A 59 49.46 -21.36 -4.72
C VAL A 59 50.09 -20.65 -3.53
N SER A 60 49.38 -19.67 -2.96
CA SER A 60 49.65 -19.17 -1.60
C SER A 60 49.25 -20.26 -0.60
N SER A 61 50.00 -20.39 0.50
CA SER A 61 49.83 -21.46 1.48
C SER A 61 48.37 -21.72 1.88
N ASP A 62 47.93 -22.98 1.74
CA ASP A 62 46.65 -23.44 2.29
C ASP A 62 46.64 -23.26 3.81
N SER A 63 45.92 -22.25 4.29
CA SER A 63 45.55 -22.13 5.69
C SER A 63 44.48 -23.18 5.98
N VAL A 64 44.91 -24.39 6.35
CA VAL A 64 44.02 -25.47 6.77
C VAL A 64 43.38 -25.08 8.11
N PHE A 65 42.22 -24.43 8.03
CA PHE A 65 41.41 -24.08 9.19
C PHE A 65 40.87 -25.35 9.83
N VAL A 66 41.45 -25.75 10.95
CA VAL A 66 40.93 -26.84 11.79
C VAL A 66 39.69 -26.29 12.51
N ALA A 67 38.51 -26.79 12.17
CA ALA A 67 37.29 -26.48 12.88
C ALA A 67 37.39 -26.96 14.33
N GLY A 68 37.26 -26.03 15.29
CA GLY A 68 37.17 -26.37 16.71
C GLY A 68 35.80 -26.94 17.08
N ARG A 69 35.66 -27.40 18.32
CA ARG A 69 34.43 -28.08 18.79
C ARG A 69 33.32 -27.10 19.17
N VAL A 70 32.07 -27.55 19.03
CA VAL A 70 30.84 -26.84 19.42
C VAL A 70 30.49 -27.15 20.87
N ALA A 71 30.32 -26.13 21.70
CA ALA A 71 30.23 -26.31 23.16
C ALA A 71 28.93 -26.99 23.64
N THR A 72 27.80 -26.84 22.94
CA THR A 72 26.55 -27.56 23.29
C THR A 72 26.62 -29.07 23.00
N LEU A 73 27.54 -29.51 22.13
CA LEU A 73 27.78 -30.91 21.82
C LEU A 73 28.95 -31.49 22.62
N TRP A 74 30.04 -30.73 22.78
CA TRP A 74 31.25 -31.12 23.50
C TRP A 74 31.67 -30.01 24.49
N PRO A 75 31.00 -29.93 25.66
CA PRO A 75 31.09 -28.80 26.60
C PRO A 75 32.40 -28.75 27.41
N PHE A 76 32.56 -27.65 28.16
CA PHE A 76 33.67 -27.32 29.06
C PHE A 76 35.03 -27.14 28.40
N SER A 77 35.94 -26.41 29.02
CA SER A 77 37.30 -26.12 28.57
C SER A 77 38.09 -27.40 28.21
N ARG A 78 39.13 -27.28 27.39
CA ARG A 78 39.91 -28.46 26.95
C ARG A 78 40.76 -29.10 28.06
N ASP A 79 40.99 -28.37 29.15
CA ASP A 79 41.57 -28.87 30.40
C ASP A 79 40.51 -29.28 31.45
N SER A 80 39.22 -29.24 31.11
CA SER A 80 38.13 -29.75 31.95
C SER A 80 38.40 -31.19 32.36
N ILE A 81 37.98 -31.53 33.58
CA ILE A 81 38.02 -32.90 34.12
C ILE A 81 37.42 -33.94 33.15
N TRP A 82 36.43 -33.55 32.36
CA TRP A 82 35.75 -34.40 31.38
C TRP A 82 36.53 -34.55 30.07
N ASN A 83 37.33 -33.55 29.68
CA ASN A 83 37.96 -33.46 28.36
C ASN A 83 39.44 -33.88 28.36
N LEU A 84 40.01 -34.14 29.53
CA LEU A 84 41.38 -34.62 29.71
C LEU A 84 41.47 -36.13 29.46
N PRO A 85 42.26 -36.58 28.47
CA PRO A 85 42.58 -37.99 28.28
C PRO A 85 43.50 -38.51 29.40
N ILE A 86 43.52 -39.81 29.63
CA ILE A 86 44.42 -40.47 30.59
C ILE A 86 45.89 -40.27 30.18
N GLY A 87 46.74 -39.92 31.15
CA GLY A 87 48.17 -39.67 30.97
C GLY A 87 49.05 -40.89 31.21
N ALA A 88 50.21 -40.93 30.54
CA ALA A 88 51.16 -42.04 30.60
C ALA A 88 51.79 -42.29 32.00
N ASN A 89 51.73 -41.33 32.91
CA ASN A 89 52.23 -41.46 34.29
C ASN A 89 51.12 -41.75 35.32
N ALA A 90 49.89 -42.01 34.88
CA ALA A 90 48.77 -42.38 35.74
C ALA A 90 49.13 -43.59 36.63
N VAL A 91 48.88 -43.45 37.94
CA VAL A 91 49.14 -44.48 38.96
C VAL A 91 47.83 -45.19 39.27
N TYR A 92 47.78 -46.50 39.01
CA TYR A 92 46.56 -47.29 39.09
C TYR A 92 46.47 -48.08 40.41
N VAL A 93 45.33 -47.96 41.09
CA VAL A 93 44.94 -48.83 42.21
C VAL A 93 43.71 -49.64 41.78
N PRO A 94 43.72 -51.00 41.88
CA PRO A 94 42.57 -51.82 41.51
C PRO A 94 41.30 -51.38 42.25
N ALA A 95 40.27 -50.99 41.50
CA ALA A 95 39.02 -50.50 42.07
C ALA A 95 38.24 -51.63 42.76
N ASN A 96 38.44 -52.88 42.32
CA ASN A 96 37.80 -54.10 42.83
C ASN A 96 36.27 -54.00 42.91
N ILE A 97 35.67 -53.26 41.97
CA ILE A 97 34.23 -53.03 41.87
C ILE A 97 33.53 -54.38 41.87
N LYS A 98 32.59 -54.59 42.78
CA LYS A 98 31.92 -55.88 42.92
C LYS A 98 31.08 -56.17 41.68
N LYS A 99 30.87 -57.46 41.41
CA LYS A 99 29.91 -57.89 40.39
C LYS A 99 28.50 -57.67 40.92
N PRO A 100 27.66 -56.83 40.27
CA PRO A 100 26.38 -56.46 40.82
C PRO A 100 25.39 -57.64 40.86
N THR A 101 24.34 -57.49 41.66
CA THR A 101 23.38 -58.57 41.93
C THR A 101 21.96 -58.31 41.38
N ALA A 102 21.58 -57.06 41.13
CA ALA A 102 20.31 -56.72 40.49
C ALA A 102 20.43 -56.74 38.95
N SER A 103 21.00 -55.68 38.36
CA SER A 103 21.07 -55.49 36.90
C SER A 103 22.51 -55.43 36.39
N GLY A 104 22.75 -55.98 35.20
CA GLY A 104 24.09 -56.06 34.61
C GLY A 104 24.64 -54.73 34.10
N MET A 105 23.73 -53.83 33.73
CA MET A 105 23.98 -52.46 33.33
C MET A 105 22.67 -51.68 33.51
N THR A 106 22.75 -50.40 33.86
CA THR A 106 21.65 -49.44 33.77
C THR A 106 22.14 -48.09 33.24
N SER A 107 21.28 -47.38 32.55
CA SER A 107 21.34 -45.92 32.45
C SER A 107 20.99 -45.28 33.80
N ASP A 108 21.57 -44.11 34.06
CA ASP A 108 21.00 -43.10 34.95
C ASP A 108 20.75 -41.86 34.08
N VAL A 109 19.50 -41.47 33.90
CA VAL A 109 19.14 -40.54 32.83
C VAL A 109 19.33 -39.11 33.30
N ASP A 110 20.16 -38.33 32.59
CA ASP A 110 20.41 -36.91 32.85
C ASP A 110 19.67 -36.02 31.84
N VAL A 111 19.08 -34.94 32.34
CA VAL A 111 18.15 -34.09 31.58
C VAL A 111 18.86 -32.86 31.04
N LEU A 112 19.05 -32.80 29.72
CA LEU A 112 19.84 -31.76 29.06
C LEU A 112 18.94 -30.85 28.21
N ILE A 113 18.84 -29.58 28.58
CA ILE A 113 17.99 -28.58 27.90
C ILE A 113 18.90 -27.46 27.38
N LEU A 114 19.49 -27.68 26.21
CA LEU A 114 20.50 -26.80 25.59
C LEU A 114 19.89 -25.93 24.47
N THR A 115 18.71 -25.39 24.72
CA THR A 115 17.88 -24.62 23.77
C THR A 115 17.63 -23.21 24.33
N PRO A 116 18.59 -22.27 24.24
CA PRO A 116 18.54 -21.00 24.97
C PRO A 116 17.42 -20.07 24.47
N ASP A 117 16.98 -20.22 23.21
CA ASP A 117 15.90 -19.45 22.59
C ASP A 117 14.49 -19.98 22.92
N ALA A 118 14.39 -21.05 23.71
CA ALA A 118 13.10 -21.65 24.07
C ALA A 118 12.29 -20.75 25.03
N PRO A 119 10.95 -20.85 25.05
CA PRO A 119 10.11 -20.04 25.93
C PRO A 119 10.53 -20.15 27.41
N VAL A 120 10.77 -18.99 28.03
CA VAL A 120 11.13 -18.90 29.45
C VAL A 120 9.99 -19.46 30.29
N THR A 121 10.31 -20.51 31.05
CA THR A 121 9.38 -21.29 31.88
C THR A 121 9.84 -21.25 33.33
N ASP A 122 8.91 -20.97 34.26
CA ASP A 122 9.17 -21.03 35.69
C ASP A 122 9.34 -22.48 36.17
N VAL A 123 10.42 -22.75 36.91
CA VAL A 123 10.70 -24.05 37.53
C VAL A 123 10.38 -23.97 39.02
N TRP A 124 9.40 -24.75 39.47
CA TRP A 124 8.81 -24.67 40.80
C TRP A 124 9.43 -25.66 41.79
N LYS A 125 9.58 -25.25 43.05
CA LYS A 125 10.12 -26.12 44.08
C LYS A 125 9.21 -27.33 44.35
N ASN A 126 9.78 -28.53 44.31
CA ASN A 126 9.15 -29.78 44.77
C ASN A 126 10.14 -30.54 45.67
N ASN A 127 9.73 -30.94 46.89
CA ASN A 127 10.62 -31.56 47.88
C ASN A 127 10.59 -33.10 47.86
N ASP A 128 9.81 -33.71 46.97
CA ASP A 128 9.72 -35.17 46.81
C ASP A 128 10.92 -35.68 45.99
N ALA A 129 12.05 -35.86 46.69
CA ALA A 129 13.32 -36.20 46.07
C ALA A 129 13.36 -37.67 45.60
N TRP A 130 13.82 -38.58 46.46
CA TRP A 130 13.82 -40.04 46.24
C TRP A 130 12.81 -40.77 47.13
N SER A 131 11.87 -40.03 47.73
CA SER A 131 10.79 -40.54 48.58
C SER A 131 9.69 -41.31 47.85
N GLY A 132 9.69 -41.30 46.50
CA GLY A 132 8.76 -42.08 45.68
C GLY A 132 7.31 -41.55 45.64
N GLY A 133 7.10 -40.27 45.95
CA GLY A 133 5.82 -39.59 45.82
C GLY A 133 5.58 -39.03 44.41
N SER A 134 5.05 -37.80 44.34
CA SER A 134 4.82 -37.11 43.07
C SER A 134 5.70 -35.86 42.92
N ARG A 135 6.71 -35.98 42.06
CA ARG A 135 7.50 -34.85 41.53
C ARG A 135 6.70 -33.89 40.64
N CYS A 136 5.56 -34.33 40.07
CA CYS A 136 4.84 -33.62 39.00
C CYS A 136 4.18 -32.27 39.37
N ASN A 137 4.11 -31.92 40.66
CA ASN A 137 3.33 -30.76 41.14
C ASN A 137 4.21 -29.81 41.96
N ALA A 138 3.97 -28.50 41.89
CA ALA A 138 4.65 -27.53 42.75
C ALA A 138 4.30 -27.77 44.23
N GLN A 139 5.30 -27.68 45.12
CA GLN A 139 5.16 -27.77 46.58
C GLN A 139 5.73 -26.54 47.32
N GLY A 140 6.42 -25.66 46.60
CA GLY A 140 6.89 -24.35 47.06
C GLY A 140 6.85 -23.34 45.92
N GLY A 141 7.49 -22.17 46.09
CA GLY A 141 7.57 -21.15 45.05
C GLY A 141 8.50 -21.51 43.89
N VAL A 142 8.58 -20.60 42.91
CA VAL A 142 9.56 -20.64 41.82
C VAL A 142 10.99 -20.62 42.38
N LEU A 143 11.85 -21.50 41.86
CA LEU A 143 13.30 -21.51 42.15
C LEU A 143 14.05 -20.57 41.20
N PHE A 144 13.73 -20.67 39.91
CA PHE A 144 14.28 -19.87 38.81
C PHE A 144 13.34 -19.98 37.60
N SER A 145 13.59 -19.17 36.58
CA SER A 145 12.93 -19.25 35.27
C SER A 145 13.99 -19.49 34.20
N ALA A 146 13.75 -20.38 33.24
CA ALA A 146 14.75 -20.76 32.23
C ALA A 146 14.12 -21.12 30.87
N PRO A 147 14.88 -21.07 29.75
CA PRO A 147 14.42 -21.57 28.45
C PRO A 147 14.09 -23.06 28.50
N ILE A 148 12.82 -23.43 28.29
CA ILE A 148 12.38 -24.83 28.26
C ILE A 148 11.35 -25.00 27.13
N PRO A 149 11.61 -25.85 26.11
CA PRO A 149 10.67 -26.10 25.02
C PRO A 149 9.31 -26.56 25.56
N THR A 150 8.22 -25.96 25.09
CA THR A 150 6.88 -26.15 25.69
C THR A 150 6.39 -27.59 25.62
N ASP A 151 6.78 -28.32 24.60
CA ASP A 151 6.47 -29.73 24.33
C ASP A 151 7.35 -30.73 25.08
N PHE A 152 8.52 -30.33 25.57
CA PHE A 152 9.42 -31.23 26.31
C PHE A 152 8.81 -31.69 27.65
N VAL A 153 8.78 -33.01 27.84
CA VAL A 153 8.20 -33.71 28.99
C VAL A 153 9.30 -34.44 29.75
N VAL A 154 9.29 -34.35 31.08
CA VAL A 154 10.16 -35.15 31.95
C VAL A 154 9.24 -35.93 32.91
N PRO A 155 9.26 -37.27 32.93
CA PRO A 155 8.41 -38.07 33.81
C PRO A 155 8.58 -37.74 35.30
N GLY A 156 7.58 -38.08 36.11
CA GLY A 156 7.67 -38.03 37.57
C GLY A 156 8.32 -39.29 38.15
N ALA A 157 8.52 -39.33 39.46
CA ALA A 157 8.78 -40.59 40.16
C ALA A 157 7.51 -41.49 40.16
N GLY A 158 7.71 -42.80 40.37
CA GLY A 158 6.65 -43.78 40.58
C GLY A 158 6.73 -45.01 39.68
N SER A 159 5.97 -46.05 40.04
CA SER A 159 5.85 -47.28 39.26
C SER A 159 5.13 -47.02 37.93
N GLY A 160 5.89 -46.90 36.85
CA GLY A 160 5.39 -46.54 35.52
C GLY A 160 6.23 -45.49 34.79
N ASN A 161 7.20 -44.86 35.45
CA ASN A 161 8.27 -44.14 34.78
C ASN A 161 9.17 -45.16 34.03
N PRO A 162 9.48 -44.96 32.73
CA PRO A 162 10.33 -45.87 31.94
C PRO A 162 11.78 -45.94 32.44
N ASP A 163 12.28 -44.88 33.06
CA ASP A 163 13.67 -44.74 33.51
C ASP A 163 13.89 -45.26 34.95
N GLY A 164 12.91 -46.02 35.47
CA GLY A 164 12.91 -46.57 36.83
C GLY A 164 12.02 -45.80 37.81
N THR A 165 11.87 -46.32 39.03
CA THR A 165 10.91 -45.80 40.02
C THR A 165 11.27 -44.40 40.54
N THR A 166 12.56 -44.10 40.70
CA THR A 166 13.07 -42.86 41.30
C THR A 166 14.41 -42.43 40.66
N PRO A 167 14.48 -42.20 39.34
CA PRO A 167 15.71 -41.80 38.65
C PRO A 167 16.25 -40.46 39.20
N ASN A 168 17.54 -40.19 39.00
CA ASN A 168 18.16 -38.97 39.48
C ASN A 168 17.73 -37.73 38.66
N TYR A 169 17.67 -37.84 37.32
CA TYR A 169 17.39 -36.70 36.44
C TYR A 169 18.26 -35.48 36.81
N ALA A 170 19.59 -35.67 36.86
CA ALA A 170 20.50 -34.55 37.07
C ALA A 170 20.37 -33.64 35.85
N THR A 171 19.97 -32.39 36.09
CA THR A 171 19.49 -31.50 35.03
C THR A 171 20.50 -30.42 34.76
N ALA A 172 20.76 -30.13 33.48
CA ALA A 172 21.46 -28.94 33.03
C ALA A 172 20.63 -28.20 31.98
N ILE A 173 20.35 -26.93 32.25
CA ILE A 173 19.61 -26.02 31.36
C ILE A 173 20.53 -24.88 30.97
N LEU A 174 20.70 -24.64 29.67
CA LEU A 174 21.44 -23.49 29.17
C LEU A 174 20.55 -22.24 29.27
N ALA A 175 21.05 -21.19 29.93
CA ALA A 175 20.32 -19.93 30.06
C ALA A 175 20.25 -19.17 28.73
N ALA A 176 19.37 -18.17 28.66
CA ALA A 176 19.17 -17.33 27.48
C ALA A 176 20.37 -16.42 27.12
N ASP A 177 21.43 -16.42 27.92
CA ASP A 177 22.72 -15.80 27.59
C ASP A 177 23.61 -16.70 26.71
N GLY A 178 23.24 -17.97 26.51
CA GLY A 178 23.98 -18.94 25.69
C GLY A 178 25.23 -19.53 26.36
N HIS A 179 25.48 -19.25 27.65
CA HIS A 179 26.68 -19.75 28.36
C HIS A 179 26.45 -20.20 29.81
N THR A 180 25.56 -19.57 30.59
CA THR A 180 25.32 -19.95 31.99
C THR A 180 24.59 -21.29 32.08
N LEU A 181 25.11 -22.23 32.89
CA LEU A 181 24.45 -23.53 33.13
C LEU A 181 23.67 -23.52 34.44
N ILE A 182 22.35 -23.51 34.32
CA ILE A 182 21.43 -23.70 35.45
C ILE A 182 21.30 -25.19 35.71
N GLN A 183 21.83 -25.65 36.84
CA GLN A 183 21.93 -27.07 37.17
C GLN A 183 21.15 -27.40 38.46
N GLY A 184 20.44 -28.53 38.50
CA GLY A 184 19.65 -28.95 39.66
C GLY A 184 19.07 -30.35 39.49
N GLN A 185 18.56 -30.96 40.57
CA GLN A 185 17.92 -32.29 40.50
C GLN A 185 16.97 -32.57 41.68
N PRO A 186 16.05 -33.56 41.56
CA PRO A 186 15.56 -34.14 40.31
C PRO A 186 14.60 -33.16 39.61
N MET A 187 14.60 -33.12 38.26
CA MET A 187 13.56 -32.42 37.51
C MET A 187 12.33 -33.31 37.28
N ALA A 188 11.15 -32.70 37.15
CA ALA A 188 10.02 -33.31 36.46
C ALA A 188 9.19 -32.26 35.69
N ARG A 189 8.46 -32.70 34.67
CA ARG A 189 7.46 -31.93 33.92
C ARG A 189 6.55 -32.91 33.19
N CYS A 190 5.61 -33.49 33.94
CA CYS A 190 4.93 -34.75 33.55
C CYS A 190 3.93 -34.64 32.37
N THR A 191 3.73 -33.46 31.80
CA THR A 191 2.88 -33.21 30.63
C THR A 191 3.42 -32.02 29.82
N ALA A 192 3.23 -32.04 28.49
CA ALA A 192 3.56 -30.91 27.62
C ALA A 192 2.79 -29.64 28.07
N GLY A 193 3.49 -28.50 28.12
CA GLY A 193 2.99 -27.24 28.69
C GLY A 193 2.74 -27.25 30.21
N GLY A 194 3.00 -28.37 30.89
CA GLY A 194 2.78 -28.53 32.32
C GLY A 194 3.84 -27.86 33.18
N THR A 195 3.56 -27.82 34.49
CA THR A 195 4.46 -27.30 35.53
C THR A 195 5.81 -28.01 35.49
N ALA A 196 6.89 -27.26 35.25
CA ALA A 196 8.24 -27.74 35.49
C ALA A 196 8.55 -27.66 36.99
N THR A 197 9.14 -28.70 37.55
CA THR A 197 9.49 -28.79 38.97
C THR A 197 10.91 -29.28 39.19
N MET A 198 11.51 -28.87 40.31
CA MET A 198 12.84 -29.28 40.74
C MET A 198 12.98 -29.10 42.27
N MET A 199 13.88 -29.84 42.94
CA MET A 199 14.06 -29.69 44.40
C MET A 199 14.93 -28.49 44.78
N TRP A 200 16.00 -28.28 44.02
CA TRP A 200 17.02 -27.26 44.26
C TRP A 200 17.78 -27.00 42.95
N SER A 201 18.51 -25.89 42.91
CA SER A 201 19.29 -25.48 41.73
C SER A 201 20.48 -24.59 42.10
N GLN A 202 21.48 -24.53 41.22
CA GLN A 202 22.66 -23.66 41.29
C GLN A 202 23.09 -23.19 39.88
N GLN A 203 23.91 -22.14 39.81
CA GLN A 203 24.30 -21.46 38.56
C GLN A 203 25.81 -21.11 38.54
N ASN A 204 26.63 -21.92 39.22
CA ASN A 204 28.05 -21.67 39.47
C ASN A 204 28.97 -22.38 38.46
N GLU A 205 28.50 -22.60 37.22
CA GLU A 205 29.26 -23.25 36.15
C GLU A 205 28.79 -22.70 34.79
N ASP A 206 29.70 -22.72 33.83
CA ASP A 206 29.56 -22.12 32.51
C ASP A 206 29.78 -23.19 31.43
N LEU A 207 29.11 -23.10 30.28
CA LEU A 207 29.25 -24.03 29.15
C LEU A 207 30.70 -24.12 28.64
N TYR A 208 31.48 -23.05 28.79
CA TYR A 208 32.91 -22.93 28.47
C TYR A 208 33.82 -23.11 29.71
N GLY A 209 33.22 -23.26 30.90
CA GLY A 209 33.87 -23.47 32.20
C GLY A 209 34.56 -24.83 32.36
N THR A 210 34.79 -25.31 33.58
CA THR A 210 35.58 -26.55 33.79
C THR A 210 34.74 -27.80 34.04
N GLY A 211 33.44 -27.66 34.28
CA GLY A 211 32.51 -28.76 34.51
C GLY A 211 32.69 -29.47 35.86
N ASN A 212 33.46 -28.90 36.79
CA ASN A 212 33.67 -29.44 38.13
C ASN A 212 32.61 -28.99 39.15
N SER A 213 31.62 -28.20 38.71
CA SER A 213 30.48 -27.73 39.50
C SER A 213 29.16 -28.09 38.82
N GLY A 214 28.23 -28.66 39.59
CA GLY A 214 26.86 -28.91 39.14
C GLY A 214 25.95 -29.47 40.22
N ALA A 215 25.06 -30.37 39.81
CA ALA A 215 23.96 -30.82 40.65
C ALA A 215 23.76 -32.34 40.70
N HIS A 216 24.71 -33.13 40.20
CA HIS A 216 24.73 -34.57 40.48
C HIS A 216 24.87 -34.76 42.01
N GLY A 217 23.96 -35.52 42.60
CA GLY A 217 23.62 -35.47 44.03
C GLY A 217 24.75 -35.90 44.96
N GLY A 218 25.38 -37.04 44.65
CA GLY A 218 26.49 -37.57 45.42
C GLY A 218 27.75 -36.70 45.36
N SER A 219 28.08 -36.12 44.19
CA SER A 219 29.39 -35.49 43.95
C SER A 219 29.43 -33.96 43.84
N MET A 220 28.29 -33.33 43.51
CA MET A 220 28.16 -31.93 43.07
C MET A 220 28.97 -31.59 41.81
N LEU A 221 29.28 -32.59 40.98
CA LEU A 221 29.87 -32.40 39.65
C LEU A 221 28.82 -32.00 38.60
N SER A 222 29.26 -31.54 37.43
CA SER A 222 28.36 -31.05 36.38
C SER A 222 27.28 -32.06 35.98
N SER A 223 26.03 -31.61 35.90
CA SER A 223 24.90 -32.36 35.35
C SER A 223 24.98 -32.48 33.82
N LEU A 224 25.77 -31.65 33.14
CA LEU A 224 26.03 -31.74 31.70
C LEU A 224 27.28 -32.58 31.37
N GLY A 225 28.33 -32.51 32.20
CA GLY A 225 29.60 -33.18 31.93
C GLY A 225 29.49 -34.70 32.02
N GLY A 226 30.24 -35.43 31.18
CA GLY A 226 30.35 -36.90 31.24
C GLY A 226 29.09 -37.71 30.93
N VAL A 227 27.98 -37.05 30.58
CA VAL A 227 26.75 -37.68 30.06
C VAL A 227 27.02 -38.14 28.63
N ILE A 228 26.77 -39.41 28.31
CA ILE A 228 26.87 -39.90 26.93
C ILE A 228 25.80 -39.19 26.08
N ARG A 229 26.23 -38.61 24.96
CA ARG A 229 25.38 -37.83 24.06
C ARG A 229 24.81 -38.65 22.91
N LEU A 230 23.72 -38.16 22.33
CA LEU A 230 23.13 -38.71 21.10
C LEU A 230 24.19 -38.81 19.99
N GLY A 231 24.25 -39.98 19.33
CA GLY A 231 25.20 -40.28 18.27
C GLY A 231 26.58 -40.78 18.73
N GLU A 232 26.86 -40.87 20.03
CA GLU A 232 28.18 -41.34 20.51
C GLU A 232 28.27 -42.85 20.74
N LEU A 233 27.23 -43.50 21.31
CA LEU A 233 27.21 -44.93 21.64
C LEU A 233 26.47 -45.77 20.58
N VAL A 234 26.67 -45.46 19.31
CA VAL A 234 26.04 -46.11 18.13
C VAL A 234 27.11 -46.73 17.21
N PRO A 235 26.75 -47.57 16.21
CA PRO A 235 27.71 -48.09 15.24
C PRO A 235 28.47 -46.99 14.50
N GLY A 236 29.77 -46.85 14.78
CA GLY A 236 30.63 -45.79 14.23
C GLY A 236 30.66 -44.49 15.04
N GLY A 237 29.92 -44.40 16.15
CA GLY A 237 30.02 -43.31 17.12
C GLY A 237 31.34 -43.35 17.90
N THR A 238 31.66 -42.26 18.60
CA THR A 238 32.83 -42.19 19.50
C THR A 238 32.59 -41.17 20.60
N ILE A 239 32.61 -41.63 21.84
CA ILE A 239 32.57 -40.79 23.04
C ILE A 239 33.97 -40.21 23.26
N ARG A 240 34.08 -38.88 23.35
CA ARG A 240 35.38 -38.14 23.42
C ARG A 240 35.60 -37.40 24.74
N HIS A 241 35.01 -37.90 25.80
CA HIS A 241 35.15 -37.37 27.16
C HIS A 241 35.12 -38.51 28.19
N ALA A 242 35.56 -38.23 29.41
CA ALA A 242 35.40 -39.12 30.53
C ALA A 242 33.92 -39.31 30.87
N LEU A 243 33.53 -40.51 31.27
CA LEU A 243 32.14 -40.85 31.59
C LEU A 243 31.72 -40.41 32.99
N LYS A 244 30.41 -40.29 33.21
CA LYS A 244 29.82 -40.44 34.56
C LYS A 244 29.57 -41.90 34.86
N VAL A 245 29.87 -42.30 36.10
CA VAL A 245 29.68 -43.66 36.61
C VAL A 245 28.98 -43.60 37.97
N ASN A 246 27.92 -44.39 38.15
CA ASN A 246 27.27 -44.58 39.45
C ASN A 246 27.43 -46.05 39.84
N LEU A 247 27.99 -46.29 41.02
CA LEU A 247 28.21 -47.61 41.61
C LEU A 247 27.35 -47.75 42.86
N PHE A 248 27.16 -48.97 43.36
CA PHE A 248 26.41 -49.18 44.59
C PHE A 248 27.30 -48.86 45.80
N GLY A 249 27.00 -47.77 46.50
CA GLY A 249 27.84 -47.26 47.59
C GLY A 249 28.11 -48.31 48.68
N ALA A 250 27.10 -49.11 49.03
CA ALA A 250 27.20 -50.19 50.00
C ALA A 250 28.16 -51.32 49.60
N ASP A 251 28.42 -51.48 48.30
CA ASP A 251 29.38 -52.46 47.79
C ASP A 251 30.76 -51.85 47.51
N ASP A 252 30.82 -50.64 46.92
CA ASP A 252 32.03 -50.17 46.23
C ASP A 252 32.67 -48.90 46.82
N TYR A 253 31.90 -47.93 47.33
CA TYR A 253 32.45 -46.66 47.81
C TYR A 253 32.96 -46.73 49.26
N TYR A 254 34.16 -46.21 49.51
CA TYR A 254 34.81 -46.19 50.82
C TYR A 254 34.39 -44.98 51.68
N THR A 255 34.25 -45.20 53.00
CA THR A 255 33.85 -44.16 53.99
C THR A 255 35.00 -43.52 54.76
N GLY A 256 36.16 -44.18 54.83
CA GLY A 256 37.30 -43.70 55.62
C GLY A 256 37.98 -42.49 54.99
N TYR A 257 38.55 -41.62 55.81
CA TYR A 257 39.29 -40.41 55.38
C TYR A 257 38.53 -39.51 54.39
N GLY A 258 37.22 -39.36 54.62
CA GLY A 258 36.32 -38.53 53.83
C GLY A 258 35.80 -39.29 52.61
N SER A 259 34.48 -39.47 52.53
CA SER A 259 33.80 -40.32 51.54
C SER A 259 33.87 -39.85 50.08
N TYR A 260 34.59 -38.75 49.81
CA TYR A 260 34.82 -38.18 48.48
C TYR A 260 36.29 -37.81 48.26
N ARG A 261 36.65 -37.61 47.00
CA ARG A 261 37.93 -37.05 46.54
C ARG A 261 37.68 -36.08 45.38
N TRP A 262 38.62 -35.15 45.18
CA TRP A 262 38.58 -34.24 44.04
C TRP A 262 38.50 -35.03 42.71
N PRO A 263 37.67 -34.61 41.72
CA PRO A 263 36.98 -33.33 41.64
C PRO A 263 35.66 -33.19 42.41
N ALA A 264 35.09 -34.25 42.99
CA ALA A 264 33.88 -34.11 43.80
C ALA A 264 34.12 -33.23 45.04
N THR A 265 33.11 -32.44 45.42
CA THR A 265 33.16 -31.54 46.59
C THR A 265 32.33 -32.04 47.77
N THR A 266 31.54 -33.10 47.56
CA THR A 266 30.80 -33.82 48.61
C THR A 266 30.73 -35.32 48.27
N ALA A 267 30.19 -36.09 49.20
CA ALA A 267 29.62 -37.41 48.98
C ALA A 267 28.10 -37.37 49.24
N ASP A 268 27.42 -38.48 48.98
CA ASP A 268 26.01 -38.66 49.31
C ASP A 268 25.66 -38.34 50.76
N GLY A 269 24.46 -37.79 50.98
CA GLY A 269 23.94 -37.54 52.31
C GLY A 269 23.81 -38.82 53.16
N CYS A 270 23.70 -40.00 52.54
CA CYS A 270 23.71 -41.27 53.24
C CYS A 270 25.12 -41.83 53.51
N ALA A 271 26.17 -41.31 52.88
CA ALA A 271 27.51 -41.93 52.83
C ALA A 271 28.07 -42.39 54.19
N PRO A 272 27.89 -41.67 55.32
CA PRO A 272 28.35 -42.14 56.65
C PRO A 272 27.71 -43.45 57.15
N GLY A 273 26.66 -43.95 56.50
CA GLY A 273 25.98 -45.21 56.87
C GLY A 273 25.51 -46.09 55.70
N CYS A 274 25.50 -45.60 54.45
CA CYS A 274 25.18 -46.40 53.26
C CYS A 274 26.42 -46.90 52.49
N TYR A 275 27.55 -46.20 52.56
CA TYR A 275 28.77 -46.62 51.85
C TYR A 275 29.48 -47.77 52.61
N GLY A 276 29.93 -48.80 51.89
CA GLY A 276 30.47 -50.05 52.46
C GLY A 276 31.64 -50.68 51.69
N GLY A 277 32.20 -49.96 50.72
CA GLY A 277 33.37 -50.36 49.95
C GLY A 277 34.66 -50.49 50.79
N SER A 278 35.60 -51.28 50.28
CA SER A 278 36.84 -51.66 50.99
C SER A 278 38.13 -51.07 50.42
N VAL A 279 38.07 -50.33 49.30
CA VAL A 279 39.24 -49.78 48.60
C VAL A 279 39.37 -48.27 48.88
N PRO A 280 40.36 -47.79 49.65
CA PRO A 280 40.45 -46.38 50.05
C PRO A 280 40.62 -45.37 48.91
N ALA A 281 41.12 -45.82 47.76
CA ALA A 281 41.20 -45.00 46.55
C ALA A 281 39.80 -44.71 45.95
N LEU A 282 38.86 -45.66 46.08
CA LEU A 282 37.52 -45.62 45.49
C LEU A 282 36.50 -44.96 46.42
N ARG A 283 36.26 -43.69 46.15
CA ARG A 283 35.33 -42.79 46.86
C ARG A 283 34.47 -42.04 45.84
N MET A 284 33.56 -41.18 46.29
CA MET A 284 32.87 -40.27 45.38
C MET A 284 33.87 -39.33 44.67
N GLY A 285 33.69 -39.06 43.37
CA GLY A 285 34.63 -38.27 42.55
C GLY A 285 35.90 -39.00 42.09
N SER A 286 35.96 -40.33 42.18
CA SER A 286 37.13 -41.10 41.73
C SER A 286 37.16 -41.25 40.22
N LEU A 287 38.27 -40.90 39.58
CA LEU A 287 38.53 -41.25 38.18
C LEU A 287 38.87 -42.74 38.05
N LEU A 288 37.96 -43.50 37.47
CA LEU A 288 38.13 -44.89 37.07
C LEU A 288 38.62 -44.97 35.63
N ALA A 289 39.61 -45.83 35.36
CA ALA A 289 40.10 -46.08 34.01
C ALA A 289 40.56 -47.54 33.83
N LEU A 290 40.61 -48.02 32.57
CA LEU A 290 41.27 -49.27 32.22
C LEU A 290 42.77 -49.02 32.02
N PRO A 291 43.67 -49.68 32.77
CA PRO A 291 45.11 -49.50 32.62
C PRO A 291 45.61 -49.74 31.18
N PRO A 292 46.68 -49.04 30.73
CA PRO A 292 47.21 -49.14 29.37
C PRO A 292 47.83 -50.51 29.04
N SER A 293 48.01 -51.37 30.03
CA SER A 293 48.44 -52.77 29.89
C SER A 293 47.32 -53.73 29.47
N ILE A 294 46.06 -53.28 29.46
CA ILE A 294 44.91 -54.07 28.99
C ILE A 294 44.70 -53.78 27.50
N ASP A 295 44.84 -54.80 26.65
CA ASP A 295 44.33 -54.73 25.27
C ASP A 295 42.82 -54.98 25.26
N VAL A 296 42.06 -53.94 24.90
CA VAL A 296 40.60 -53.97 24.76
C VAL A 296 40.13 -55.06 23.80
N ASN A 297 40.89 -55.36 22.75
CA ASN A 297 40.54 -56.41 21.78
C ASN A 297 40.66 -57.81 22.39
N SER A 298 41.58 -58.00 23.34
CA SER A 298 41.81 -59.27 24.06
C SER A 298 40.93 -59.44 25.31
N MET A 299 40.11 -58.45 25.70
CA MET A 299 39.19 -58.56 26.84
C MET A 299 38.04 -59.57 26.64
N GLY A 300 37.85 -60.09 25.42
CA GLY A 300 36.78 -61.05 25.11
C GLY A 300 35.38 -60.42 25.09
N LEU A 301 35.29 -59.15 24.68
CA LEU A 301 34.04 -58.40 24.59
C LEU A 301 33.14 -58.92 23.45
N GLU A 302 31.91 -59.30 23.81
CA GLU A 302 30.95 -59.98 22.94
C GLU A 302 30.17 -59.00 22.04
N THR A 303 29.96 -57.77 22.48
CA THR A 303 29.26 -56.71 21.73
C THR A 303 30.25 -55.70 21.12
N ASN A 304 29.77 -54.87 20.18
CA ASN A 304 30.58 -53.77 19.62
C ASN A 304 30.39 -52.46 20.41
N ALA A 305 29.21 -52.23 21.00
CA ALA A 305 28.97 -51.10 21.90
C ALA A 305 29.94 -51.10 23.11
N SER A 306 30.24 -52.27 23.67
CA SER A 306 31.12 -52.38 24.84
C SER A 306 32.57 -52.05 24.51
N LYS A 307 33.00 -52.24 23.26
CA LYS A 307 34.33 -51.85 22.78
C LYS A 307 34.46 -50.32 22.73
N ILE A 308 33.38 -49.60 22.37
CA ILE A 308 33.35 -48.14 22.47
C ILE A 308 33.57 -47.72 23.93
N LEU A 309 32.76 -48.23 24.87
CA LEU A 309 32.93 -47.92 26.30
C LEU A 309 34.31 -48.32 26.84
N ALA A 310 34.85 -49.47 26.47
CA ALA A 310 36.17 -49.92 26.91
C ALA A 310 37.30 -49.03 26.38
N HIS A 311 37.23 -48.57 25.13
CA HIS A 311 38.16 -47.57 24.61
C HIS A 311 38.00 -46.23 25.34
N THR A 312 36.78 -45.74 25.55
CA THR A 312 36.53 -44.51 26.34
C THR A 312 37.07 -44.62 27.77
N PHE A 313 36.86 -45.75 28.46
CA PHE A 313 37.42 -45.99 29.79
C PHE A 313 38.95 -46.13 29.81
N GLN A 314 39.59 -46.48 28.70
CA GLN A 314 41.04 -46.52 28.59
C GLN A 314 41.65 -45.15 28.22
N ASP A 315 40.99 -44.40 27.35
CA ASP A 315 41.52 -43.15 26.80
C ASP A 315 41.12 -41.90 27.58
N TYR A 316 39.95 -41.90 28.26
CA TYR A 316 39.47 -40.80 29.11
C TYR A 316 39.06 -41.22 30.53
N GLY A 317 38.60 -42.47 30.71
CA GLY A 317 38.09 -42.97 31.99
C GLY A 317 36.64 -42.55 32.28
N GLY A 318 36.28 -42.52 33.56
CA GLY A 318 35.02 -41.96 34.05
C GLY A 318 35.03 -41.68 35.55
N TYR A 319 34.34 -40.63 35.98
CA TYR A 319 34.25 -40.23 37.38
C TYR A 319 33.06 -40.89 38.08
N THR A 320 33.24 -41.32 39.32
CA THR A 320 32.12 -41.71 40.18
C THR A 320 31.34 -40.46 40.62
N VAL A 321 30.02 -40.39 40.37
CA VAL A 321 29.23 -39.14 40.57
C VAL A 321 28.00 -39.22 41.48
N ASP A 322 27.44 -40.41 41.71
CA ASP A 322 26.32 -40.68 42.64
C ASP A 322 26.34 -42.12 43.16
N ASP A 323 25.60 -42.40 44.24
CA ASP A 323 25.24 -43.77 44.64
C ASP A 323 24.11 -44.28 43.74
N ALA A 324 24.30 -45.45 43.12
CA ALA A 324 23.24 -46.11 42.36
C ALA A 324 22.08 -46.60 43.25
N ALA A 325 22.25 -46.66 44.58
CA ALA A 325 21.31 -47.15 45.60
C ALA A 325 20.83 -48.62 45.46
N TRP A 326 21.12 -49.27 44.33
CA TRP A 326 20.94 -50.69 44.06
C TRP A 326 22.22 -51.29 43.45
N SER A 327 22.42 -52.60 43.64
CA SER A 327 23.59 -53.35 43.16
C SER A 327 23.55 -53.51 41.63
N VAL A 328 24.02 -52.49 40.91
CA VAL A 328 24.13 -52.38 39.44
C VAL A 328 25.47 -51.72 39.04
N TYR A 329 25.78 -51.72 37.74
CA TYR A 329 26.66 -50.71 37.15
C TYR A 329 25.79 -49.68 36.45
N ALA A 330 26.00 -48.38 36.71
CA ALA A 330 25.25 -47.31 36.06
C ALA A 330 26.18 -46.29 35.39
N ILE A 331 25.73 -45.73 34.27
CA ILE A 331 26.39 -44.62 33.54
C ILE A 331 25.36 -43.58 33.12
N ALA A 332 25.75 -42.31 33.02
CA ALA A 332 24.79 -41.25 32.68
C ALA A 332 24.51 -41.16 31.17
N THR A 333 23.23 -41.09 30.80
CA THR A 333 22.77 -40.99 29.40
C THR A 333 21.90 -39.76 29.18
N GLU A 334 22.02 -39.15 27.99
CA GLU A 334 21.24 -37.96 27.63
C GLU A 334 19.75 -38.28 27.46
N TYR A 335 18.91 -37.47 28.12
CA TYR A 335 17.55 -37.17 27.70
C TYR A 335 17.41 -35.66 27.45
N SER A 336 17.15 -35.29 26.20
CA SER A 336 16.98 -33.91 25.77
C SER A 336 15.75 -33.75 24.86
N PRO A 337 15.36 -32.52 24.49
CA PRO A 337 14.34 -32.28 23.46
C PRO A 337 14.64 -32.97 22.12
N SER A 338 15.90 -33.36 21.86
CA SER A 338 16.31 -34.10 20.65
C SER A 338 16.07 -35.61 20.73
N GLY A 339 15.85 -36.18 21.92
CA GLY A 339 15.62 -37.61 22.12
C GLY A 339 16.29 -38.20 23.37
N LYS A 340 16.40 -39.53 23.41
CA LYS A 340 17.09 -40.30 24.46
C LYS A 340 18.17 -41.19 23.87
N VAL A 341 19.34 -41.22 24.51
CA VAL A 341 20.41 -42.19 24.18
C VAL A 341 19.96 -43.63 24.44
N ASP A 342 19.11 -43.88 25.43
CA ASP A 342 18.51 -45.19 25.68
C ASP A 342 17.68 -45.73 24.49
N ASP A 343 16.85 -44.88 23.88
CA ASP A 343 16.02 -45.22 22.72
C ASP A 343 16.89 -45.36 21.45
N GLU A 344 17.86 -44.47 21.27
CA GLU A 344 18.84 -44.52 20.18
C GLU A 344 19.68 -45.81 20.24
N PHE A 345 20.25 -46.13 21.40
CA PHE A 345 21.03 -47.35 21.64
C PHE A 345 20.20 -48.60 21.35
N THR A 346 18.98 -48.66 21.86
CA THR A 346 18.06 -49.79 21.64
C THR A 346 17.75 -49.97 20.16
N THR A 347 17.56 -48.87 19.43
CA THR A 347 17.34 -48.86 17.98
C THR A 347 18.58 -49.26 17.19
N ALA A 348 19.77 -48.79 17.59
CA ALA A 348 21.02 -48.97 16.87
C ALA A 348 21.66 -50.36 17.06
N TRP A 349 21.44 -50.99 18.22
CA TRP A 349 22.03 -52.30 18.57
C TRP A 349 21.03 -53.45 18.67
N GLY A 350 19.72 -53.16 18.72
CA GLY A 350 18.66 -54.18 18.79
C GLY A 350 18.49 -54.82 20.17
N PHE A 351 19.10 -54.26 21.22
CA PHE A 351 18.92 -54.64 22.62
C PHE A 351 19.02 -53.41 23.52
N PRO A 352 18.31 -53.37 24.68
CA PRO A 352 18.31 -52.20 25.55
C PRO A 352 19.63 -52.02 26.32
N ILE A 353 19.98 -50.77 26.59
CA ILE A 353 21.15 -50.42 27.42
C ILE A 353 21.01 -50.91 28.87
N SER A 354 19.76 -51.01 29.35
CA SER A 354 19.37 -51.47 30.68
C SER A 354 18.66 -52.84 30.62
N PRO A 355 19.37 -53.96 30.37
CA PRO A 355 18.75 -55.27 30.18
C PRO A 355 18.26 -55.89 31.48
N ALA A 356 17.01 -56.37 31.48
CA ALA A 356 16.39 -57.06 32.61
C ALA A 356 17.02 -58.45 32.95
N SER A 357 17.95 -58.94 32.14
CA SER A 357 18.72 -60.17 32.41
C SER A 357 20.21 -59.86 32.47
N ARG A 358 20.88 -60.41 33.49
CA ARG A 358 22.35 -60.38 33.60
C ARG A 358 23.06 -61.30 32.61
N ASP A 359 22.38 -62.31 32.05
CA ASP A 359 23.01 -63.32 31.17
C ASP A 359 22.85 -62.98 29.69
N VAL A 360 23.11 -61.72 29.34
CA VAL A 360 23.16 -61.22 27.96
C VAL A 360 24.58 -60.71 27.63
N PRO A 361 25.01 -60.73 26.35
CA PRO A 361 26.35 -60.29 25.95
C PRO A 361 26.77 -58.94 26.53
N TRP A 362 25.89 -57.94 26.47
CA TRP A 362 26.10 -56.59 26.98
C TRP A 362 26.36 -56.55 28.50
N ALA A 363 25.57 -57.28 29.29
CA ALA A 363 25.75 -57.35 30.75
C ALA A 363 27.04 -58.08 31.15
N ARG A 364 27.40 -59.16 30.43
CA ARG A 364 28.67 -59.87 30.63
C ARG A 364 29.88 -59.02 30.22
N ASP A 365 29.73 -58.16 29.22
CA ASP A 365 30.75 -57.19 28.85
C ASP A 365 30.98 -56.13 29.93
N MET A 366 29.91 -55.67 30.61
CA MET A 366 30.09 -54.74 31.73
C MET A 366 30.76 -55.40 32.93
N ASP A 367 30.44 -56.67 33.25
CA ASP A 367 31.20 -57.44 34.26
C ASP A 367 32.73 -57.47 33.92
N ARG A 368 33.09 -57.59 32.63
CA ARG A 368 34.49 -57.58 32.16
C ARG A 368 35.16 -56.20 32.25
N ILE A 369 34.43 -55.13 31.92
CA ILE A 369 34.95 -53.76 31.91
C ILE A 369 35.07 -53.24 33.34
N PHE A 370 33.98 -53.21 34.10
CA PHE A 370 33.97 -52.66 35.46
C PHE A 370 34.84 -53.47 36.42
N GLY A 371 34.86 -54.81 36.29
CA GLY A 371 35.78 -55.67 37.06
C GLY A 371 37.27 -55.46 36.73
N ALA A 372 37.60 -54.74 35.65
CA ALA A 372 38.97 -54.39 35.26
C ALA A 372 39.32 -52.90 35.49
N LEU A 373 38.36 -52.07 35.92
CA LEU A 373 38.61 -50.66 36.21
C LEU A 373 39.54 -50.50 37.42
N ASN A 374 40.38 -49.48 37.33
CA ASN A 374 41.33 -49.07 38.37
C ASN A 374 41.11 -47.57 38.65
N VAL A 375 41.26 -47.15 39.90
CA VAL A 375 41.29 -45.72 40.26
C VAL A 375 42.64 -45.15 39.83
N VAL A 376 42.62 -44.00 39.15
CA VAL A 376 43.81 -43.17 38.93
C VAL A 376 44.12 -42.43 40.23
N ASP A 377 44.91 -43.04 41.09
CA ASP A 377 45.03 -42.63 42.50
C ASP A 377 45.91 -41.39 42.69
N ASN A 378 46.81 -41.11 41.75
CA ASN A 378 47.56 -39.85 41.69
C ASN A 378 46.78 -38.70 41.01
N TRP A 379 45.44 -38.74 41.03
CA TRP A 379 44.59 -37.66 40.54
C TRP A 379 44.00 -36.85 41.68
N ASP A 380 44.36 -35.56 41.70
CA ASP A 380 43.92 -34.53 42.65
C ASP A 380 44.00 -33.12 42.02
N ALA A 381 43.56 -32.10 42.76
CA ALA A 381 43.52 -30.72 42.28
C ALA A 381 44.90 -30.14 41.90
N ALA A 382 45.97 -30.51 42.61
CA ALA A 382 47.32 -30.01 42.35
C ALA A 382 47.93 -30.66 41.09
N THR A 383 47.65 -31.94 40.89
CA THR A 383 48.01 -32.68 39.69
C THR A 383 47.21 -32.16 38.50
N TRP A 384 45.92 -31.87 38.66
CA TRP A 384 45.11 -31.22 37.63
C TRP A 384 45.61 -29.82 37.26
N GLN A 385 45.97 -28.97 38.23
CA GLN A 385 46.59 -27.67 37.94
C GLN A 385 47.90 -27.82 37.14
N THR A 386 48.70 -28.84 37.45
CA THR A 386 49.93 -29.17 36.70
C THR A 386 49.64 -29.64 35.27
N VAL A 387 48.55 -30.39 35.08
CA VAL A 387 48.10 -30.89 33.77
C VAL A 387 47.45 -29.79 32.93
N SER A 388 46.58 -28.95 33.50
CA SER A 388 46.00 -27.75 32.88
C SER A 388 47.11 -26.82 32.37
N ALA A 389 48.06 -26.46 33.23
CA ALA A 389 49.22 -25.64 32.88
C ALA A 389 50.14 -26.28 31.82
N SER A 390 50.01 -27.58 31.54
CA SER A 390 50.75 -28.27 30.48
C SER A 390 50.17 -28.06 29.07
N ASN A 391 48.97 -27.46 28.96
CA ASN A 391 48.31 -27.07 27.71
C ASN A 391 48.33 -28.15 26.59
N GLY A 392 47.88 -29.36 26.90
CA GLY A 392 47.84 -30.49 25.94
C GLY A 392 49.02 -31.46 26.02
N THR A 393 50.08 -31.16 26.77
CA THR A 393 51.28 -32.04 26.82
C THR A 393 51.21 -33.16 27.86
N GLN A 394 50.27 -33.10 28.82
CA GLN A 394 50.02 -34.17 29.80
C GLN A 394 48.54 -34.54 29.87
N GLY A 395 48.22 -35.79 30.23
CA GLY A 395 46.87 -36.27 30.52
C GLY A 395 46.55 -36.36 32.02
N ALA A 396 45.36 -36.82 32.37
CA ALA A 396 44.96 -37.09 33.75
C ALA A 396 45.87 -38.14 34.41
N GLY A 397 46.38 -37.85 35.61
CA GLY A 397 47.46 -38.61 36.24
C GLY A 397 48.88 -38.26 35.74
N GLY A 398 49.02 -37.30 34.83
CA GLY A 398 50.30 -36.76 34.35
C GLY A 398 50.96 -37.56 33.23
N GLY A 399 51.99 -36.98 32.61
CA GLY A 399 52.68 -37.56 31.44
C GLY A 399 51.82 -37.56 30.16
N THR A 400 52.41 -37.86 29.01
CA THR A 400 51.79 -37.74 27.67
C THR A 400 50.39 -38.36 27.63
N PRO A 401 49.35 -37.65 27.14
CA PRO A 401 47.99 -38.18 27.06
C PRO A 401 47.86 -39.29 25.99
N ARG A 402 46.99 -40.27 26.21
CA ARG A 402 46.79 -41.42 25.30
C ARG A 402 46.28 -41.03 23.91
N VAL A 403 45.33 -40.09 23.87
CA VAL A 403 44.84 -39.40 22.68
C VAL A 403 45.08 -37.90 22.85
N PRO A 404 44.96 -37.07 21.80
CA PRO A 404 44.97 -35.62 21.98
C PRO A 404 43.88 -35.17 22.97
N TRP A 405 44.10 -34.07 23.69
CA TRP A 405 43.01 -33.38 24.38
C TRP A 405 41.88 -33.04 23.40
N ALA A 406 40.71 -32.72 23.94
CA ALA A 406 39.73 -31.95 23.18
C ALA A 406 40.42 -30.75 22.49
N PRO A 407 40.10 -30.45 21.22
CA PRO A 407 40.57 -29.21 20.60
C PRO A 407 40.06 -28.03 21.42
N ASP A 408 40.65 -26.86 21.25
CA ASP A 408 39.99 -25.64 21.72
C ASP A 408 38.56 -25.56 21.17
N PHE A 409 37.68 -24.88 21.91
CA PHE A 409 36.52 -24.29 21.25
C PHE A 409 37.07 -23.46 20.10
N GLY A 410 36.52 -23.63 18.89
CA GLY A 410 37.08 -22.90 17.77
C GLY A 410 36.99 -21.40 18.01
N PRO A 411 37.73 -20.58 17.25
CA PRO A 411 36.96 -19.53 16.60
C PRO A 411 35.74 -20.22 15.97
N ALA A 412 34.52 -19.78 16.30
CA ALA A 412 33.46 -19.86 15.31
C ALA A 412 34.08 -19.30 14.02
N SER A 413 34.01 -20.06 12.90
CA SER A 413 34.70 -19.75 11.64
C SER A 413 34.69 -18.23 11.45
N PRO A 414 35.83 -17.54 11.59
CA PRO A 414 35.88 -16.14 12.02
C PRO A 414 34.91 -15.38 11.16
N ASP A 415 33.86 -14.84 11.77
CA ASP A 415 32.63 -14.63 11.03
C ASP A 415 32.92 -13.74 9.82
N THR A 416 32.32 -14.08 8.70
CA THR A 416 32.54 -13.43 7.40
C THR A 416 31.23 -13.25 6.64
N VAL A 417 30.12 -13.68 7.24
CA VAL A 417 28.76 -13.32 6.82
C VAL A 417 28.35 -12.19 7.76
N PRO A 418 28.29 -10.93 7.30
CA PRO A 418 27.79 -9.87 8.16
C PRO A 418 26.32 -10.13 8.53
N PRO A 419 25.86 -9.58 9.67
CA PRO A 419 24.48 -9.72 10.12
C PRO A 419 23.50 -9.10 9.11
N VAL A 420 22.21 -9.43 9.22
CA VAL A 420 21.18 -8.89 8.32
C VAL A 420 20.18 -8.06 9.12
N THR A 421 20.16 -6.74 8.91
CA THR A 421 19.15 -5.84 9.53
C THR A 421 17.94 -5.62 8.63
N THR A 422 16.78 -5.88 9.19
CA THR A 422 15.48 -5.49 8.64
C THR A 422 14.93 -4.25 9.36
N TYR A 423 14.00 -3.55 8.71
CA TYR A 423 13.31 -2.40 9.31
C TYR A 423 11.80 -2.56 9.20
N SER A 424 11.08 -1.89 10.10
CA SER A 424 9.66 -1.56 9.94
C SER A 424 9.45 -0.07 10.26
N ALA A 425 8.54 0.58 9.54
CA ALA A 425 8.24 2.00 9.70
C ALA A 425 6.75 2.20 9.97
N SER A 426 6.43 2.77 11.12
CA SER A 426 5.06 2.93 11.63
C SER A 426 4.68 4.40 11.79
N GLY A 427 3.48 4.76 11.33
CA GLY A 427 2.94 6.12 11.30
C GLY A 427 1.64 6.16 10.49
N SER A 428 0.97 7.30 10.45
CA SER A 428 -0.22 7.51 9.61
C SER A 428 0.18 7.49 8.14
N SER A 429 -0.20 6.45 7.40
CA SER A 429 0.12 6.32 5.98
C SER A 429 -0.68 7.31 5.13
N GLY A 430 0.01 8.19 4.41
CA GLY A 430 -0.57 9.05 3.40
C GLY A 430 -0.65 8.39 2.01
N ALA A 431 -0.96 9.18 1.00
CA ALA A 431 -0.86 8.81 -0.40
C ALA A 431 0.59 8.90 -0.90
N SER A 432 0.89 8.22 -2.02
CA SER A 432 2.10 8.48 -2.82
C SER A 432 3.46 8.42 -2.06
N ASN A 433 3.60 7.50 -1.11
CA ASN A 433 4.80 7.31 -0.26
C ASN A 433 5.10 8.47 0.73
N TRP A 434 4.06 9.17 1.17
CA TRP A 434 4.10 10.10 2.29
C TRP A 434 3.50 9.48 3.57
N TYR A 435 3.90 10.03 4.72
CA TYR A 435 3.25 9.84 6.01
C TYR A 435 2.66 11.16 6.50
N THR A 436 1.46 11.12 7.08
CA THR A 436 0.75 12.29 7.64
C THR A 436 0.92 12.42 9.16
N SER A 437 2.00 11.83 9.68
CA SER A 437 2.46 11.94 11.07
C SER A 437 3.96 11.76 11.13
N SER A 438 4.55 11.95 12.32
CA SER A 438 5.87 11.39 12.62
C SER A 438 5.90 9.87 12.35
N VAL A 439 7.08 9.36 12.00
CA VAL A 439 7.34 7.96 11.66
C VAL A 439 8.25 7.35 12.71
N THR A 440 7.86 6.24 13.30
CA THR A 440 8.73 5.45 14.19
C THR A 440 9.34 4.30 13.40
N VAL A 441 10.66 4.33 13.24
CA VAL A 441 11.45 3.29 12.57
C VAL A 441 12.00 2.32 13.60
N THR A 442 11.58 1.06 13.53
CA THR A 442 12.08 -0.04 14.36
C THR A 442 13.03 -0.87 13.50
N LEU A 443 14.27 -1.03 13.95
CA LEU A 443 15.28 -1.89 13.35
C LEU A 443 15.33 -3.23 14.10
N THR A 444 15.62 -4.32 13.37
CA THR A 444 15.77 -5.67 13.93
C THR A 444 16.75 -6.46 13.08
N ALA A 445 17.84 -6.92 13.69
CA ALA A 445 18.89 -7.67 13.03
C ALA A 445 18.89 -9.13 13.48
N THR A 446 19.20 -10.02 12.53
CA THR A 446 19.43 -11.45 12.76
C THR A 446 20.83 -11.81 12.29
N ASP A 447 21.47 -12.71 13.00
CA ASP A 447 22.75 -13.30 12.62
C ASP A 447 22.72 -14.80 12.93
N ASP A 448 23.18 -15.60 11.97
CA ASP A 448 23.09 -17.06 12.02
C ASP A 448 24.39 -17.72 12.53
N SER A 449 25.37 -16.96 13.05
CA SER A 449 26.72 -17.48 13.35
C SER A 449 27.38 -16.91 14.62
N SER A 450 27.66 -15.61 14.70
CA SER A 450 28.33 -15.01 15.86
C SER A 450 27.41 -14.16 16.75
N GLY A 451 26.25 -13.73 16.25
CA GLY A 451 25.25 -12.96 17.00
C GLY A 451 25.49 -11.43 16.94
N ILE A 452 24.45 -10.65 17.20
CA ILE A 452 24.48 -9.18 17.06
C ILE A 452 25.22 -8.51 18.24
N ALA A 453 26.27 -7.74 17.94
CA ALA A 453 26.93 -6.87 18.92
C ALA A 453 26.23 -5.51 19.06
N ALA A 454 25.89 -4.88 17.93
CA ALA A 454 25.23 -3.58 17.90
C ALA A 454 24.54 -3.32 16.56
N ILE A 455 23.34 -2.73 16.60
CA ILE A 455 22.77 -2.04 15.42
C ILE A 455 23.19 -0.58 15.49
N HIS A 456 23.68 -0.02 14.39
CA HIS A 456 24.02 1.39 14.22
C HIS A 456 23.06 2.05 13.24
N PHE A 457 22.70 3.31 13.50
CA PHE A 457 21.86 4.11 12.60
C PHE A 457 22.30 5.57 12.54
N ARG A 458 21.91 6.27 11.47
CA ARG A 458 21.88 7.73 11.40
C ARG A 458 20.63 8.20 10.68
N ALA A 459 20.16 9.39 11.05
CA ALA A 459 19.07 10.08 10.38
C ALA A 459 19.61 11.27 9.57
N ASP A 460 19.10 11.48 8.37
CA ASP A 460 19.28 12.68 7.53
C ASP A 460 20.75 13.11 7.37
N GLY A 461 21.65 12.13 7.16
CA GLY A 461 23.09 12.35 7.00
C GLY A 461 23.86 12.74 8.28
N GLY A 462 23.21 12.70 9.45
CA GLY A 462 23.81 13.01 10.75
C GLY A 462 24.86 12.00 11.24
N PRO A 463 25.40 12.17 12.47
CA PRO A 463 26.36 11.23 13.03
C PRO A 463 25.72 9.86 13.31
N TRP A 464 26.48 8.79 13.06
CA TRP A 464 26.14 7.42 13.46
C TRP A 464 25.97 7.31 14.97
N LYS A 465 24.98 6.53 15.41
CA LYS A 465 24.62 6.26 16.81
C LYS A 465 24.26 4.78 16.97
N PRO A 466 24.50 4.18 18.15
CA PRO A 466 23.93 2.87 18.45
C PRO A 466 22.40 2.97 18.57
N TYR A 467 21.71 1.97 18.02
CA TYR A 467 20.27 1.79 18.14
C TYR A 467 19.96 0.94 19.39
N SER A 468 19.16 1.49 20.29
CA SER A 468 18.71 0.81 21.53
C SER A 468 17.19 0.87 21.74
N ASN A 469 16.50 1.71 20.97
CA ASN A 469 15.07 1.97 21.04
C ASN A 469 14.60 2.38 19.63
N PRO A 470 13.32 2.14 19.25
CA PRO A 470 12.76 2.62 18.00
C PRO A 470 12.98 4.13 17.79
N VAL A 471 13.29 4.53 16.55
CA VAL A 471 13.71 5.89 16.20
C VAL A 471 12.49 6.71 15.77
N PRO A 472 12.05 7.72 16.55
CA PRO A 472 11.06 8.68 16.08
C PRO A 472 11.71 9.67 15.10
N VAL A 473 11.11 9.80 13.92
CA VAL A 473 11.47 10.76 12.88
C VAL A 473 10.31 11.74 12.71
N SER A 474 10.62 13.03 12.73
CA SER A 474 9.66 14.12 12.70
C SER A 474 10.27 15.36 12.08
N GLY A 475 9.48 16.05 11.28
CA GLY A 475 9.92 17.11 10.37
C GLY A 475 9.07 17.03 9.12
N GLU A 476 9.22 17.99 8.22
CA GLU A 476 8.48 18.03 6.96
C GLU A 476 9.46 17.76 5.80
N GLY A 477 9.01 17.01 4.79
CA GLY A 477 9.77 16.66 3.59
C GLY A 477 10.37 15.26 3.59
N SER A 478 11.45 15.06 2.83
CA SER A 478 12.10 13.76 2.66
C SER A 478 13.08 13.46 3.78
N HIS A 479 12.88 12.33 4.45
CA HIS A 479 13.76 11.80 5.49
C HIS A 479 14.48 10.53 5.04
N THR A 480 15.69 10.32 5.56
CA THR A 480 16.49 9.11 5.34
C THR A 480 16.96 8.52 6.66
N ILE A 481 16.74 7.22 6.86
CA ILE A 481 17.45 6.45 7.88
C ILE A 481 18.43 5.52 7.17
N GLU A 482 19.70 5.69 7.48
CA GLU A 482 20.74 4.74 7.12
C GLU A 482 21.08 3.88 8.33
N TYR A 483 21.25 2.57 8.14
CA TYR A 483 21.53 1.63 9.22
C TYR A 483 22.46 0.49 8.79
N TYR A 484 23.21 -0.04 9.75
CA TYR A 484 23.97 -1.29 9.62
C TYR A 484 24.11 -1.96 10.99
N ALA A 485 24.09 -3.29 11.05
CA ALA A 485 24.49 -4.06 12.21
C ALA A 485 25.97 -4.45 12.16
N THR A 486 26.53 -4.60 13.35
CA THR A 486 27.82 -5.19 13.65
C THR A 486 27.59 -6.47 14.45
N ASP A 487 28.20 -7.58 14.05
CA ASP A 487 28.16 -8.84 14.82
C ASP A 487 29.25 -8.89 15.92
N LEU A 488 29.24 -9.95 16.73
CA LEU A 488 30.19 -10.17 17.83
C LEU A 488 31.60 -10.60 17.36
N ALA A 489 31.78 -10.98 16.10
CA ALA A 489 33.11 -11.17 15.49
C ALA A 489 33.72 -9.86 14.95
N GLY A 490 32.87 -8.85 14.69
CA GLY A 490 33.24 -7.51 14.23
C GLY A 490 32.95 -7.20 12.76
N ASN A 491 32.23 -8.04 12.01
CA ASN A 491 31.82 -7.64 10.65
C ASN A 491 30.70 -6.62 10.71
N ASN A 492 30.63 -5.80 9.67
CA ASN A 492 29.60 -4.79 9.50
C ASN A 492 28.88 -5.08 8.20
N GLU A 493 27.55 -5.11 8.22
CA GLU A 493 26.78 -5.26 6.98
C GLU A 493 26.94 -4.03 6.08
N SER A 494 26.59 -4.18 4.81
CA SER A 494 26.55 -3.02 3.90
C SER A 494 25.42 -2.08 4.33
N SER A 495 25.73 -0.81 4.57
CA SER A 495 24.76 0.15 5.09
C SER A 495 23.50 0.24 4.22
N HIS A 496 22.38 -0.19 4.80
CA HIS A 496 21.06 -0.06 4.20
C HIS A 496 20.56 1.38 4.32
N THR A 497 19.67 1.77 3.41
CA THR A 497 18.98 3.07 3.45
C THR A 497 17.49 2.87 3.23
N VAL A 498 16.68 3.38 4.14
CA VAL A 498 15.25 3.60 3.91
C VAL A 498 14.99 5.09 3.70
N THR A 499 14.18 5.41 2.70
CA THR A 499 13.73 6.77 2.39
C THR A 499 12.20 6.84 2.45
N PHE A 500 11.69 7.84 3.16
CA PHE A 500 10.26 8.13 3.25
C PHE A 500 10.07 9.63 3.35
N GLN A 501 8.84 10.10 3.14
CA GLN A 501 8.53 11.53 3.23
C GLN A 501 7.45 11.75 4.28
N ILE A 502 7.54 12.83 5.05
CA ILE A 502 6.55 13.25 6.04
C ILE A 502 5.95 14.57 5.58
N ASP A 503 4.62 14.67 5.63
CA ASP A 503 3.90 15.92 5.48
C ASP A 503 2.73 15.94 6.47
N THR A 504 2.89 16.67 7.57
CA THR A 504 1.88 16.79 8.62
C THR A 504 0.97 18.01 8.44
N VAL A 505 1.21 18.82 7.40
CA VAL A 505 0.58 20.13 7.20
C VAL A 505 -0.41 20.05 6.04
N ALA A 506 -1.71 20.03 6.36
CA ALA A 506 -2.74 20.17 5.35
C ALA A 506 -2.60 21.50 4.57
N PRO A 507 -2.98 21.56 3.28
CA PRO A 507 -2.83 22.76 2.45
C PRO A 507 -3.67 23.92 2.99
N VAL A 508 -3.41 25.13 2.48
CA VAL A 508 -4.29 26.28 2.72
C VAL A 508 -4.83 26.82 1.40
N THR A 509 -6.15 27.00 1.30
CA THR A 509 -6.78 27.68 0.16
C THR A 509 -7.22 29.09 0.52
N LEU A 510 -6.95 30.03 -0.38
CA LEU A 510 -7.53 31.38 -0.37
C LEU A 510 -8.57 31.53 -1.49
N ALA A 511 -9.80 31.90 -1.13
CA ALA A 511 -10.78 32.38 -2.09
C ALA A 511 -10.65 33.89 -2.31
N GLN A 512 -10.30 34.29 -3.53
CA GLN A 512 -10.36 35.68 -3.99
C GLN A 512 -11.64 35.89 -4.82
N VAL A 513 -12.38 36.95 -4.51
CA VAL A 513 -13.62 37.30 -5.20
C VAL A 513 -13.44 38.66 -5.88
N ALA A 514 -13.53 38.68 -7.21
CA ALA A 514 -13.36 39.88 -8.03
C ALA A 514 -14.72 40.30 -8.61
N GLY A 515 -15.14 41.54 -8.29
CA GLY A 515 -16.37 42.15 -8.78
C GLY A 515 -16.54 43.55 -8.20
N THR A 516 -17.50 44.31 -8.72
CA THR A 516 -17.81 45.65 -8.21
C THR A 516 -18.61 45.55 -6.91
N LEU A 517 -18.15 46.25 -5.87
CA LEU A 517 -18.80 46.33 -4.56
C LEU A 517 -19.76 47.52 -4.48
N ALA A 518 -20.90 47.31 -3.82
CA ALA A 518 -21.81 48.34 -3.35
C ALA A 518 -21.33 48.93 -2.00
N GLY A 519 -21.92 50.06 -1.60
CA GLY A 519 -21.61 50.73 -0.33
C GLY A 519 -21.98 49.95 0.94
N ASP A 520 -22.72 48.84 0.84
CA ASP A 520 -23.03 47.92 1.94
C ASP A 520 -22.09 46.69 2.00
N GLY A 521 -21.11 46.59 1.08
CA GLY A 521 -20.19 45.46 0.97
C GLY A 521 -20.73 44.26 0.20
N SER A 522 -21.92 44.35 -0.41
CA SER A 522 -22.41 43.35 -1.37
C SER A 522 -21.87 43.61 -2.79
N TYR A 523 -22.00 42.63 -3.68
CA TYR A 523 -21.59 42.75 -5.09
C TYR A 523 -22.78 43.12 -6.00
N VAL A 524 -22.60 44.16 -6.81
CA VAL A 524 -23.64 44.70 -7.71
C VAL A 524 -23.86 43.87 -8.97
N SER A 525 -22.98 42.90 -9.26
CA SER A 525 -23.06 42.06 -10.45
C SER A 525 -22.40 40.69 -10.19
N SER A 526 -22.43 39.80 -11.19
CA SER A 526 -21.80 38.49 -11.10
C SER A 526 -20.28 38.60 -10.87
N VAL A 527 -19.78 37.95 -9.82
CA VAL A 527 -18.37 37.96 -9.45
C VAL A 527 -17.58 36.86 -10.15
N THR A 528 -16.28 37.06 -10.31
CA THR A 528 -15.34 35.97 -10.63
C THR A 528 -14.70 35.48 -9.34
N VAL A 529 -14.84 34.18 -9.07
CA VAL A 529 -14.18 33.50 -7.94
C VAL A 529 -12.92 32.82 -8.46
N THR A 530 -11.79 33.19 -7.87
CA THR A 530 -10.49 32.54 -8.04
C THR A 530 -10.15 31.84 -6.73
N LEU A 531 -9.92 30.53 -6.77
CA LEU A 531 -9.27 29.82 -5.67
C LEU A 531 -7.78 29.71 -5.97
N THR A 532 -6.96 29.87 -4.94
CA THR A 532 -5.52 29.60 -4.97
C THR A 532 -5.17 28.80 -3.73
N ALA A 533 -4.79 27.54 -3.91
CA ALA A 533 -4.25 26.72 -2.83
C ALA A 533 -2.73 26.74 -2.82
N SER A 534 -2.15 26.53 -1.64
CA SER A 534 -0.72 26.30 -1.45
C SER A 534 -0.49 25.27 -0.36
N ASP A 535 0.40 24.33 -0.63
CA ASP A 535 1.16 23.60 0.37
C ASP A 535 2.67 23.80 0.09
N ALA A 536 3.48 23.71 1.13
CA ALA A 536 4.92 23.92 1.11
C ALA A 536 5.75 22.62 1.05
N THR A 537 5.15 21.45 1.34
CA THR A 537 5.87 20.21 1.62
C THR A 537 5.70 19.16 0.52
N SER A 538 4.48 18.65 0.32
CA SER A 538 4.15 17.68 -0.75
C SER A 538 3.52 18.35 -1.98
N GLY A 539 2.95 19.53 -1.81
CA GLY A 539 2.28 20.34 -2.84
C GLY A 539 0.80 20.00 -2.99
N VAL A 540 0.04 20.89 -3.65
CA VAL A 540 -1.41 20.70 -3.86
C VAL A 540 -1.69 19.62 -4.90
N ARG A 541 -2.56 18.66 -4.57
CA ARG A 541 -3.06 17.61 -5.46
C ARG A 541 -4.38 17.98 -6.14
N SER A 542 -5.30 18.62 -5.40
CA SER A 542 -6.57 19.09 -5.95
C SER A 542 -7.32 20.04 -5.01
N GLU A 543 -7.84 21.14 -5.56
CA GLU A 543 -8.81 22.01 -4.93
C GLU A 543 -10.25 21.59 -5.28
N GLN A 544 -11.16 21.64 -4.31
CA GLN A 544 -12.58 21.38 -4.48
C GLN A 544 -13.43 22.51 -3.93
N TYR A 545 -14.57 22.75 -4.57
CA TYR A 545 -15.54 23.76 -4.17
C TYR A 545 -16.99 23.31 -4.40
N ARG A 546 -17.92 23.91 -3.67
CA ARG A 546 -19.35 23.86 -3.95
C ARG A 546 -20.00 25.21 -3.66
N VAL A 547 -21.15 25.43 -4.26
CA VAL A 547 -21.97 26.64 -4.05
C VAL A 547 -23.34 26.19 -3.54
N ASP A 548 -23.86 26.90 -2.54
CA ASP A 548 -25.20 26.75 -1.96
C ASP A 548 -25.54 25.31 -1.52
N GLY A 549 -24.56 24.61 -0.93
CA GLY A 549 -24.70 23.23 -0.46
C GLY A 549 -24.80 22.18 -1.58
N GLY A 550 -24.59 22.55 -2.84
CA GLY A 550 -24.60 21.64 -3.98
C GLY A 550 -23.47 20.61 -4.00
N SER A 551 -23.42 19.79 -5.05
CA SER A 551 -22.35 18.80 -5.22
C SER A 551 -20.97 19.46 -5.33
N TRP A 552 -19.97 18.86 -4.66
CA TRP A 552 -18.56 19.20 -4.81
C TRP A 552 -18.09 19.10 -6.27
N ARG A 553 -17.19 20.00 -6.64
CA ARG A 553 -16.58 20.12 -7.97
C ARG A 553 -15.08 20.38 -7.80
N THR A 554 -14.25 19.72 -8.60
CA THR A 554 -12.84 20.10 -8.72
C THR A 554 -12.75 21.50 -9.33
N TYR A 555 -11.93 22.36 -8.75
CA TYR A 555 -11.58 23.65 -9.32
C TYR A 555 -10.45 23.47 -10.35
N SER A 556 -10.53 24.18 -11.47
CA SER A 556 -9.55 24.05 -12.58
C SER A 556 -9.28 25.36 -13.33
N ALA A 557 -10.12 26.37 -13.10
CA ALA A 557 -9.99 27.74 -13.58
C ALA A 557 -10.92 28.64 -12.76
N PRO A 558 -10.68 29.96 -12.69
CA PRO A 558 -11.63 30.91 -12.11
C PRO A 558 -13.02 30.79 -12.73
N PHE A 559 -14.07 30.90 -11.93
CA PHE A 559 -15.45 30.72 -12.38
C PHE A 559 -16.34 31.92 -12.00
N THR A 560 -17.35 32.19 -12.84
CA THR A 560 -18.34 33.22 -12.56
C THR A 560 -19.43 32.71 -11.62
N LEU A 561 -19.68 33.42 -10.54
CA LEU A 561 -20.81 33.23 -9.63
C LEU A 561 -21.81 34.37 -9.84
N GLY A 562 -23.10 34.06 -9.96
CA GLY A 562 -24.15 35.03 -10.26
C GLY A 562 -25.55 34.48 -10.01
N GLY A 563 -26.52 35.38 -10.05
CA GLY A 563 -27.78 35.25 -9.32
C GLY A 563 -27.79 36.24 -8.15
N ASN A 564 -28.97 36.59 -7.64
CA ASN A 564 -29.12 37.55 -6.55
C ASN A 564 -29.44 36.82 -5.25
N GLY A 565 -28.74 37.14 -4.18
CA GLY A 565 -28.89 36.51 -2.87
C GLY A 565 -27.62 36.56 -2.03
N ALA A 566 -27.60 35.78 -0.95
CA ALA A 566 -26.36 35.40 -0.27
C ALA A 566 -26.02 33.97 -0.71
N HIS A 567 -24.87 33.81 -1.36
CA HIS A 567 -24.35 32.52 -1.80
C HIS A 567 -23.32 31.98 -0.82
N ALA A 568 -23.42 30.71 -0.47
CA ALA A 568 -22.42 30.03 0.36
C ALA A 568 -21.42 29.30 -0.54
N LEU A 569 -20.18 29.81 -0.60
CA LEU A 569 -19.06 29.14 -1.23
C LEU A 569 -18.30 28.32 -0.18
N ASP A 570 -18.43 27.00 -0.22
CA ASP A 570 -17.59 26.10 0.58
C ASP A 570 -16.44 25.59 -0.29
N TYR A 571 -15.22 25.51 0.25
CA TYR A 571 -14.03 25.07 -0.49
C TYR A 571 -12.98 24.43 0.43
N PHE A 572 -12.16 23.54 -0.15
CA PHE A 572 -11.01 22.91 0.51
C PHE A 572 -10.04 22.36 -0.54
N ALA A 573 -8.75 22.28 -0.21
CA ALA A 573 -7.74 21.56 -0.96
C ALA A 573 -7.33 20.24 -0.28
N THR A 574 -6.73 19.38 -1.09
CA THR A 574 -6.04 18.16 -0.69
C THR A 574 -4.64 18.18 -1.30
N ASP A 575 -3.64 17.81 -0.52
CA ASP A 575 -2.22 17.77 -0.92
C ASP A 575 -1.80 16.42 -1.54
N VAL A 576 -0.52 16.30 -1.92
CA VAL A 576 0.05 15.09 -2.49
C VAL A 576 0.29 14.02 -1.42
N ALA A 577 0.49 14.37 -0.15
CA ALA A 577 0.48 13.41 0.96
C ALA A 577 -0.92 12.84 1.28
N GLY A 578 -1.99 13.46 0.78
CA GLY A 578 -3.38 13.06 0.98
C GLY A 578 -4.05 13.68 2.21
N SER A 579 -3.44 14.66 2.89
CA SER A 579 -4.17 15.45 3.90
C SER A 579 -5.11 16.44 3.20
N ALA A 580 -6.20 16.79 3.88
CA ALA A 580 -7.19 17.73 3.38
C ALA A 580 -7.42 18.82 4.44
N GLU A 581 -7.53 20.07 4.01
CA GLU A 581 -7.79 21.17 4.93
C GLU A 581 -9.22 21.12 5.50
N SER A 582 -9.45 21.82 6.61
CA SER A 582 -10.81 22.01 7.10
C SER A 582 -11.61 22.86 6.12
N VAL A 583 -12.84 22.45 5.81
CA VAL A 583 -13.68 23.13 4.81
C VAL A 583 -13.86 24.60 5.18
N GLN A 584 -13.31 25.48 4.33
CA GLN A 584 -13.47 26.93 4.42
C GLN A 584 -14.81 27.34 3.83
N GLY A 585 -15.43 28.37 4.40
CA GLY A 585 -16.72 28.90 3.96
C GLY A 585 -16.69 30.41 3.77
N LEU A 586 -17.14 30.89 2.61
CA LEU A 586 -17.25 32.32 2.29
C LEU A 586 -18.67 32.66 1.86
N SER A 587 -19.30 33.62 2.56
CA SER A 587 -20.61 34.16 2.18
C SER A 587 -20.44 35.29 1.18
N ILE A 588 -20.89 35.08 -0.07
CA ILE A 588 -20.81 36.05 -1.16
C ILE A 588 -22.22 36.60 -1.39
N ARG A 589 -22.49 37.82 -0.89
CA ARG A 589 -23.76 38.51 -1.13
C ARG A 589 -23.71 39.23 -2.47
N ILE A 590 -24.42 38.72 -3.47
CA ILE A 590 -24.67 39.41 -4.74
C ILE A 590 -26.04 40.06 -4.62
N THR A 591 -26.07 41.38 -4.48
CA THR A 591 -27.33 42.15 -4.56
C THR A 591 -27.78 42.31 -6.00
N GLY A 592 -26.85 42.25 -6.96
CA GLY A 592 -27.11 42.09 -8.40
C GLY A 592 -28.04 43.18 -8.92
N ASP A 593 -27.51 44.41 -8.97
CA ASP A 593 -28.18 45.61 -8.48
C ASP A 593 -29.69 45.73 -8.73
N SER A 594 -30.36 46.37 -7.78
CA SER A 594 -31.70 46.96 -7.97
C SER A 594 -31.68 48.18 -8.91
N HIS A 595 -30.79 48.18 -9.90
CA HIS A 595 -30.62 49.23 -10.90
C HIS A 595 -31.76 49.15 -11.89
N VAL A 596 -32.78 49.98 -11.66
CA VAL A 596 -33.96 50.08 -12.52
C VAL A 596 -33.53 50.74 -13.83
N LEU A 597 -33.14 49.88 -14.78
CA LEU A 597 -32.68 50.23 -16.12
C LEU A 597 -33.58 51.31 -16.75
N PRO A 598 -32.99 52.25 -17.50
CA PRO A 598 -33.72 53.39 -18.06
C PRO A 598 -34.76 52.91 -19.07
N VAL A 599 -36.04 53.08 -18.73
CA VAL A 599 -37.14 52.68 -19.59
C VAL A 599 -37.40 53.81 -20.58
N SER A 600 -37.10 53.60 -21.86
CA SER A 600 -37.61 54.50 -22.91
C SER A 600 -39.11 54.27 -23.16
N THR A 601 -39.79 55.34 -23.57
CA THR A 601 -41.12 55.30 -24.18
C THR A 601 -41.06 56.06 -25.49
N LEU A 602 -41.85 55.59 -26.45
CA LEU A 602 -42.06 56.25 -27.73
C LEU A 602 -43.47 56.82 -27.78
N SER A 603 -43.57 58.02 -28.33
CA SER A 603 -44.82 58.58 -28.84
C SER A 603 -44.62 59.02 -30.28
N SER A 604 -45.66 58.92 -31.09
CA SER A 604 -45.64 59.25 -32.51
C SER A 604 -46.91 59.96 -32.92
N SER A 605 -46.78 61.12 -33.59
CA SER A 605 -47.91 61.90 -34.11
C SER A 605 -47.87 61.99 -35.63
N GLY A 606 -49.05 61.83 -36.24
CA GLY A 606 -49.28 61.84 -37.68
C GLY A 606 -50.74 61.48 -37.95
N VAL A 607 -51.24 61.80 -39.14
CA VAL A 607 -52.61 61.46 -39.55
C VAL A 607 -52.62 60.00 -40.01
N MET A 608 -53.30 59.12 -39.26
CA MET A 608 -53.50 57.73 -39.66
C MET A 608 -54.49 57.66 -40.82
N GLY A 609 -54.16 56.91 -41.87
CA GLY A 609 -55.00 56.64 -43.03
C GLY A 609 -55.63 55.24 -43.00
N GLU A 610 -55.85 54.67 -44.18
CA GLU A 610 -56.28 53.28 -44.36
C GLU A 610 -55.11 52.29 -44.13
N ASN A 611 -55.43 51.01 -43.90
CA ASN A 611 -54.52 49.84 -43.90
C ASN A 611 -53.24 49.90 -43.03
N GLY A 612 -53.16 50.80 -42.04
CA GLY A 612 -51.98 50.92 -41.16
C GLY A 612 -50.84 51.75 -41.75
N TRP A 613 -51.17 52.71 -42.62
CA TRP A 613 -50.29 53.76 -43.09
C TRP A 613 -50.64 55.12 -42.47
N TYR A 614 -49.68 56.03 -42.45
CA TYR A 614 -49.89 57.44 -42.14
C TYR A 614 -49.90 58.28 -43.43
N VAL A 615 -50.95 59.09 -43.60
CA VAL A 615 -51.12 60.05 -44.73
C VAL A 615 -50.49 61.42 -44.44
N SER A 616 -49.57 61.46 -43.49
CA SER A 616 -48.69 62.60 -43.20
C SER A 616 -47.36 62.08 -42.65
N ALA A 617 -46.29 62.86 -42.81
CA ALA A 617 -45.02 62.60 -42.11
C ALA A 617 -45.26 62.34 -40.61
N VAL A 618 -44.59 61.32 -40.07
CA VAL A 618 -44.76 60.88 -38.67
C VAL A 618 -43.68 61.49 -37.80
N THR A 619 -44.07 62.36 -36.86
CA THR A 619 -43.13 62.91 -35.87
C THR A 619 -42.98 61.92 -34.72
N VAL A 620 -41.76 61.41 -34.53
CA VAL A 620 -41.40 60.53 -33.42
C VAL A 620 -40.79 61.37 -32.29
N THR A 621 -41.29 61.17 -31.08
CA THR A 621 -40.76 61.71 -29.83
C THR A 621 -40.41 60.57 -28.88
N LEU A 622 -39.15 60.48 -28.51
CA LEU A 622 -38.64 59.54 -27.51
C LEU A 622 -38.46 60.25 -26.17
N THR A 623 -38.81 59.56 -25.08
CA THR A 623 -38.54 59.98 -23.69
C THR A 623 -38.03 58.79 -22.89
N ALA A 624 -37.33 59.00 -21.77
CA ALA A 624 -36.85 57.90 -20.94
C ALA A 624 -36.74 58.27 -19.46
N THR A 625 -37.00 57.29 -18.59
CA THR A 625 -36.92 57.41 -17.13
C THR A 625 -36.10 56.25 -16.55
N SER A 626 -35.02 56.55 -15.83
CA SER A 626 -34.42 55.59 -14.90
C SER A 626 -35.23 55.57 -13.60
N GLY A 627 -35.12 54.50 -12.79
CA GLY A 627 -35.71 54.53 -11.43
C GLY A 627 -35.10 55.57 -10.50
N ASN A 628 -33.97 56.16 -10.90
CA ASN A 628 -33.25 57.22 -10.19
C ASN A 628 -33.65 58.63 -10.66
N GLY A 629 -34.55 58.73 -11.65
CA GLY A 629 -35.25 59.97 -12.05
C GLY A 629 -35.02 60.42 -13.50
N ILE A 630 -33.82 60.24 -14.05
CA ILE A 630 -33.45 60.68 -15.42
C ILE A 630 -32.53 59.64 -16.08
N ALA A 631 -32.74 59.36 -17.37
CA ALA A 631 -31.77 58.66 -18.22
C ALA A 631 -30.89 59.69 -18.96
N THR A 632 -29.57 59.48 -19.04
CA THR A 632 -28.63 60.46 -19.60
C THR A 632 -28.61 60.52 -21.11
N SER A 633 -28.97 59.43 -21.80
CA SER A 633 -29.09 59.43 -23.26
C SER A 633 -30.13 58.44 -23.76
N ILE A 634 -30.62 58.71 -24.97
CA ILE A 634 -31.39 57.77 -25.78
C ILE A 634 -30.68 57.67 -27.13
N ALA A 635 -30.44 56.46 -27.60
CA ALA A 635 -29.91 56.18 -28.93
C ALA A 635 -31.01 55.54 -29.80
N TYR A 636 -31.05 55.91 -31.07
CA TYR A 636 -31.97 55.32 -32.05
C TYR A 636 -31.28 55.07 -33.40
N ARG A 637 -31.89 54.22 -34.22
CA ARG A 637 -31.54 54.04 -35.63
C ARG A 637 -32.76 53.66 -36.44
N ILE A 638 -32.78 54.08 -37.69
CA ILE A 638 -33.84 53.79 -38.66
C ILE A 638 -33.26 52.84 -39.71
N ASP A 639 -34.00 51.80 -40.09
CA ASP A 639 -33.68 50.87 -41.19
C ASP A 639 -32.30 50.20 -41.11
N GLY A 640 -31.83 49.94 -39.89
CA GLY A 640 -30.56 49.28 -39.62
C GLY A 640 -29.31 50.16 -39.75
N ASN A 641 -29.47 51.46 -40.06
CA ASN A 641 -28.38 52.44 -40.14
C ASN A 641 -27.59 52.59 -38.82
N ALA A 642 -26.54 53.42 -38.85
CA ALA A 642 -25.77 53.77 -37.67
C ALA A 642 -26.65 54.36 -36.55
N TRP A 643 -26.24 54.14 -35.29
CA TRP A 643 -26.91 54.71 -34.13
C TRP A 643 -26.68 56.22 -34.03
N VAL A 644 -27.76 56.95 -33.73
CA VAL A 644 -27.80 58.41 -33.56
C VAL A 644 -28.31 58.71 -32.16
N THR A 645 -27.65 59.62 -31.44
CA THR A 645 -28.15 60.12 -30.15
C THR A 645 -29.37 61.01 -30.38
N TYR A 646 -30.48 60.69 -29.72
CA TYR A 646 -31.70 61.48 -29.76
C TYR A 646 -31.54 62.76 -28.93
N SER A 647 -31.73 63.91 -29.56
CA SER A 647 -31.65 65.25 -28.95
C SER A 647 -32.94 66.06 -29.08
N GLN A 648 -33.78 65.74 -30.07
CA GLN A 648 -35.06 66.40 -30.37
C GLN A 648 -35.94 65.46 -31.19
N PRO A 649 -37.28 65.68 -31.24
CA PRO A 649 -38.17 64.94 -32.12
C PRO A 649 -37.74 65.00 -33.59
N PHE A 650 -38.01 63.93 -34.35
CA PHE A 650 -37.67 63.82 -35.76
C PHE A 650 -38.85 63.27 -36.57
N THR A 651 -38.91 63.62 -37.86
CA THR A 651 -39.95 63.15 -38.79
C THR A 651 -39.46 61.98 -39.62
N LEU A 652 -40.28 60.93 -39.72
CA LEU A 652 -40.13 59.91 -40.75
C LEU A 652 -40.74 60.41 -42.08
N PRO A 653 -40.02 60.32 -43.22
CA PRO A 653 -40.54 60.64 -44.55
C PRO A 653 -41.48 59.52 -45.05
N ASP A 654 -42.00 59.68 -46.27
CA ASP A 654 -42.71 58.61 -46.98
C ASP A 654 -41.79 57.39 -47.19
N GLY A 655 -42.29 56.20 -46.86
CA GLY A 655 -41.54 54.94 -46.86
C GLY A 655 -42.05 53.93 -45.84
N ARG A 656 -41.40 52.76 -45.79
CA ARG A 656 -41.54 51.79 -44.69
C ARG A 656 -40.28 51.83 -43.84
N HIS A 657 -40.44 52.09 -42.55
CA HIS A 657 -39.34 52.35 -41.62
C HIS A 657 -39.40 51.44 -40.40
N ILE A 658 -38.27 50.82 -40.05
CA ILE A 658 -38.07 50.11 -38.78
C ILE A 658 -37.21 51.00 -37.88
N LEU A 659 -37.83 51.55 -36.84
CA LEU A 659 -37.15 52.31 -35.81
C LEU A 659 -36.75 51.40 -34.65
N VAL A 660 -35.44 51.34 -34.37
CA VAL A 660 -34.88 50.66 -33.20
C VAL A 660 -34.32 51.70 -32.23
N TYR A 661 -34.65 51.61 -30.94
CA TYR A 661 -34.27 52.61 -29.93
C TYR A 661 -33.99 51.99 -28.54
N GLN A 662 -33.13 52.65 -27.76
CA GLN A 662 -32.81 52.28 -26.38
C GLN A 662 -32.38 53.51 -25.57
N ALA A 663 -32.66 53.52 -24.27
CA ALA A 663 -32.07 54.46 -23.33
C ALA A 663 -30.85 53.89 -22.60
N THR A 664 -30.00 54.80 -22.12
CA THR A 664 -28.80 54.54 -21.31
C THR A 664 -28.72 55.55 -20.16
N ASP A 665 -28.26 55.12 -18.99
CA ASP A 665 -28.17 55.93 -17.77
C ASP A 665 -26.76 56.48 -17.50
N ALA A 666 -26.61 57.20 -16.39
CA ALA A 666 -25.37 57.92 -16.03
C ALA A 666 -24.17 56.99 -15.81
N ASP A 667 -24.45 55.76 -15.36
CA ASP A 667 -23.45 54.74 -15.03
C ASP A 667 -23.13 53.84 -16.24
N GLY A 668 -23.84 54.04 -17.36
CA GLY A 668 -23.59 53.41 -18.66
C GLY A 668 -24.46 52.18 -18.95
N TYR A 669 -25.40 51.82 -18.07
CA TYR A 669 -26.27 50.67 -18.32
C TYR A 669 -27.38 51.04 -19.30
N SER A 670 -27.70 50.11 -20.20
CA SER A 670 -28.71 50.29 -21.24
C SER A 670 -29.82 49.26 -21.09
N GLU A 671 -31.04 49.66 -21.46
CA GLU A 671 -32.13 48.69 -21.63
C GLU A 671 -31.97 47.84 -22.90
N VAL A 672 -32.75 46.76 -23.01
CA VAL A 672 -32.88 45.99 -24.25
C VAL A 672 -33.56 46.83 -25.33
N SER A 673 -32.94 46.95 -26.51
CA SER A 673 -33.44 47.80 -27.59
C SER A 673 -34.86 47.40 -28.04
N LYS A 674 -35.75 48.39 -28.09
CA LYS A 674 -37.12 48.26 -28.60
C LYS A 674 -37.13 48.49 -30.11
N SER A 675 -38.14 47.93 -30.79
CA SER A 675 -38.31 48.05 -32.24
C SER A 675 -39.79 48.29 -32.57
N ILE A 676 -40.05 49.19 -33.52
CA ILE A 676 -41.39 49.46 -34.06
C ILE A 676 -41.30 49.72 -35.56
N ALA A 677 -42.33 49.35 -36.31
CA ALA A 677 -42.45 49.62 -37.73
C ALA A 677 -43.46 50.74 -38.00
N PHE A 678 -43.13 51.65 -38.91
CA PHE A 678 -44.01 52.68 -39.45
C PHE A 678 -44.14 52.49 -40.96
N ASN A 679 -45.34 52.71 -41.49
CA ASN A 679 -45.56 52.87 -42.93
C ASN A 679 -46.10 54.29 -43.12
N VAL A 680 -45.44 55.10 -43.92
CA VAL A 680 -45.77 56.51 -44.16
C VAL A 680 -45.92 56.69 -45.66
N ASP A 681 -47.01 57.29 -46.08
CA ASP A 681 -47.26 57.64 -47.48
C ASP A 681 -48.24 58.81 -47.52
N SER A 682 -47.69 60.01 -47.63
CA SER A 682 -48.41 61.28 -47.70
C SER A 682 -48.58 61.80 -49.13
N THR A 683 -48.25 60.97 -50.14
CA THR A 683 -48.23 61.35 -51.54
C THR A 683 -49.46 60.79 -52.29
N PRO A 684 -50.43 61.63 -52.71
CA PRO A 684 -51.60 61.12 -53.43
C PRO A 684 -51.26 60.45 -54.77
N PRO A 685 -52.00 59.39 -55.15
CA PRO A 685 -51.67 58.58 -56.33
C PRO A 685 -51.70 59.40 -57.62
N SER A 686 -50.84 59.05 -58.58
CA SER A 686 -51.01 59.54 -59.95
C SER A 686 -52.21 58.86 -60.60
N VAL A 687 -53.08 59.64 -61.24
CA VAL A 687 -54.27 59.15 -61.95
C VAL A 687 -54.44 59.95 -63.24
N ILE A 688 -54.44 59.24 -64.37
CA ILE A 688 -54.56 59.78 -65.72
C ILE A 688 -55.80 59.15 -66.35
N ALA A 689 -56.87 59.93 -66.50
CA ALA A 689 -57.99 59.56 -67.35
C ALA A 689 -57.52 59.64 -68.82
N ASN A 690 -57.45 58.51 -69.51
CA ASN A 690 -56.95 58.49 -70.89
C ASN A 690 -58.01 59.10 -71.81
N SER A 691 -57.67 60.15 -72.56
CA SER A 691 -58.61 60.69 -73.56
C SER A 691 -58.82 59.67 -74.68
N PRO A 692 -60.05 59.21 -74.94
CA PRO A 692 -60.34 58.43 -76.14
C PRO A 692 -60.26 59.32 -77.39
N GLY A 693 -60.21 58.69 -78.57
CA GLY A 693 -60.45 59.39 -79.83
C GLY A 693 -61.93 59.74 -79.96
N VAL A 694 -62.26 61.00 -80.25
CA VAL A 694 -63.65 61.49 -80.27
C VAL A 694 -64.16 61.72 -81.69
N PRO A 695 -65.44 61.39 -82.00
CA PRO A 695 -66.40 60.70 -81.14
C PRO A 695 -66.12 59.20 -81.01
N ILE A 696 -66.49 58.61 -79.87
CA ILE A 696 -66.47 57.15 -79.67
C ILE A 696 -67.79 56.49 -80.10
N ALA A 697 -67.75 55.18 -80.33
CA ALA A 697 -68.95 54.36 -80.51
C ALA A 697 -69.68 54.11 -79.17
N PRO A 698 -71.00 53.80 -79.18
CA PRO A 698 -71.78 53.61 -77.96
C PRO A 698 -71.27 52.55 -76.98
N ASP A 699 -70.58 51.50 -77.44
CA ASP A 699 -70.04 50.42 -76.58
C ASP A 699 -68.51 50.46 -76.40
N GLU A 700 -67.86 51.56 -76.82
CA GLU A 700 -66.41 51.73 -76.69
C GLU A 700 -65.98 51.85 -75.22
N LEU A 701 -64.88 51.18 -74.86
CA LEU A 701 -64.34 51.22 -73.50
C LEU A 701 -63.62 52.55 -73.24
N ILE A 702 -63.89 53.16 -72.09
CA ILE A 702 -63.02 54.22 -71.56
C ILE A 702 -61.92 53.59 -70.70
N SER A 703 -60.74 54.20 -70.67
CA SER A 703 -59.62 53.71 -69.87
C SER A 703 -58.93 54.81 -69.09
N TRP A 704 -58.23 54.42 -68.04
CA TRP A 704 -57.36 55.26 -67.24
C TRP A 704 -56.11 54.48 -66.86
N SER A 705 -55.08 55.21 -66.45
CA SER A 705 -53.91 54.63 -65.81
C SER A 705 -53.69 55.32 -64.47
N GLY A 706 -53.02 54.63 -63.56
CA GLY A 706 -52.66 55.20 -62.28
C GLY A 706 -51.54 54.41 -61.63
N SER A 707 -50.75 55.10 -60.83
CA SER A 707 -49.57 54.58 -60.18
C SER A 707 -49.34 55.33 -58.88
N ASP A 708 -49.04 54.59 -57.83
CA ASP A 708 -48.41 55.14 -56.64
C ASP A 708 -47.11 54.37 -56.34
N ALA A 709 -46.17 55.05 -55.69
CA ALA A 709 -44.84 54.58 -55.35
C ALA A 709 -44.63 54.32 -53.85
N GLY A 710 -45.52 54.78 -52.97
CA GLY A 710 -45.45 54.60 -51.52
C GLY A 710 -46.19 53.34 -51.07
N SER A 711 -47.52 53.42 -51.01
CA SER A 711 -48.41 52.35 -50.55
C SER A 711 -49.04 51.53 -51.68
N GLY A 712 -49.08 52.06 -52.90
CA GLY A 712 -49.64 51.45 -54.11
C GLY A 712 -51.15 51.66 -54.26
N ILE A 713 -51.66 51.60 -55.50
CA ILE A 713 -53.10 51.78 -55.79
C ILE A 713 -53.94 50.69 -55.09
N ALA A 714 -54.96 51.10 -54.33
CA ALA A 714 -55.90 50.20 -53.67
C ALA A 714 -57.26 50.10 -54.39
N ARG A 715 -57.78 51.22 -54.93
CA ARG A 715 -59.05 51.23 -55.69
C ARG A 715 -59.15 52.43 -56.62
N TYR A 716 -59.96 52.29 -57.66
CA TYR A 716 -60.55 53.38 -58.43
C TYR A 716 -62.05 53.47 -58.13
N GLU A 717 -62.56 54.70 -58.10
CA GLU A 717 -63.97 55.04 -58.06
C GLU A 717 -64.30 55.93 -59.26
N VAL A 718 -65.43 55.69 -59.92
CA VAL A 718 -65.84 56.40 -61.14
C VAL A 718 -67.14 57.14 -60.89
N GLY A 719 -67.15 58.45 -61.13
CA GLY A 719 -68.34 59.31 -61.19
C GLY A 719 -68.62 59.71 -62.64
N ILE A 720 -69.86 59.61 -63.08
CA ILE A 720 -70.26 59.83 -64.49
C ILE A 720 -71.37 60.87 -64.54
N ASP A 721 -71.19 61.93 -65.33
CA ASP A 721 -72.17 63.01 -65.58
C ASP A 721 -72.76 63.64 -64.30
N GLY A 722 -71.96 63.69 -63.23
CA GLY A 722 -72.36 64.22 -61.92
C GLY A 722 -73.05 63.21 -60.99
N ALA A 723 -73.23 61.95 -61.42
CA ALA A 723 -73.69 60.87 -60.54
C ALA A 723 -72.68 60.55 -59.42
N ALA A 724 -73.17 59.88 -58.37
CA ALA A 724 -72.34 59.43 -57.25
C ALA A 724 -71.22 58.48 -57.71
N PHE A 725 -70.07 58.56 -57.03
CA PHE A 725 -68.92 57.70 -57.31
C PHE A 725 -69.22 56.24 -56.97
N VAL A 726 -68.88 55.33 -57.89
CA VAL A 726 -68.99 53.88 -57.72
C VAL A 726 -67.59 53.25 -57.78
N SER A 727 -67.24 52.42 -56.80
CA SER A 727 -65.97 51.68 -56.81
C SER A 727 -65.95 50.63 -57.91
N VAL A 728 -64.88 50.62 -58.68
CA VAL A 728 -64.59 49.61 -59.73
C VAL A 728 -63.37 48.76 -59.36
N GLY A 729 -62.92 48.80 -58.10
CA GLY A 729 -61.75 48.07 -57.63
C GLY A 729 -60.48 48.51 -58.37
N LEU A 730 -59.64 47.55 -58.76
CA LEU A 730 -58.39 47.81 -59.49
C LEU A 730 -58.56 47.81 -61.04
N GLN A 731 -59.78 47.89 -61.56
CA GLN A 731 -60.00 48.01 -62.99
C GLN A 731 -59.40 49.32 -63.53
N THR A 732 -58.78 49.26 -64.71
CA THR A 732 -58.21 50.40 -65.44
C THR A 732 -59.06 50.82 -66.64
N SER A 733 -60.26 50.25 -66.77
CA SER A 733 -61.22 50.58 -67.82
C SER A 733 -62.66 50.34 -67.37
N LEU A 734 -63.59 50.97 -68.08
CA LEU A 734 -65.03 50.75 -67.93
C LEU A 734 -65.64 50.49 -69.31
N ALA A 735 -66.16 49.28 -69.51
CA ALA A 735 -67.07 48.97 -70.59
C ALA A 735 -68.51 49.30 -70.13
N ARG A 736 -69.20 50.15 -70.89
CA ARG A 736 -70.58 50.57 -70.64
C ARG A 736 -71.21 50.98 -71.98
N HIS A 737 -72.51 50.73 -72.14
CA HIS A 737 -73.29 51.35 -73.21
C HIS A 737 -73.55 52.83 -72.88
N TRP A 738 -73.02 53.74 -73.70
CA TRP A 738 -73.14 55.18 -73.60
C TRP A 738 -74.22 55.72 -74.53
N SER A 739 -74.95 56.75 -74.09
CA SER A 739 -75.91 57.48 -74.94
C SER A 739 -75.18 58.42 -75.90
N ASN A 740 -75.77 58.69 -77.07
CA ASN A 740 -75.31 59.78 -77.94
C ASN A 740 -75.34 61.12 -77.19
N GLY A 741 -74.21 61.82 -77.15
CA GLY A 741 -74.07 63.08 -76.41
C GLY A 741 -72.63 63.35 -75.97
N THR A 742 -72.45 64.37 -75.12
CA THR A 742 -71.19 64.65 -74.42
C THR A 742 -71.27 64.06 -73.02
N HIS A 743 -70.28 63.22 -72.67
CA HIS A 743 -70.16 62.62 -71.35
C HIS A 743 -68.91 63.14 -70.63
N VAL A 744 -69.03 63.30 -69.30
CA VAL A 744 -67.93 63.71 -68.41
C VAL A 744 -67.73 62.64 -67.35
N VAL A 745 -66.55 62.06 -67.31
CA VAL A 745 -66.21 60.98 -66.38
C VAL A 745 -65.04 61.40 -65.49
N ILE A 746 -65.26 61.35 -64.19
CA ILE A 746 -64.25 61.60 -63.17
C ILE A 746 -63.80 60.26 -62.60
N VAL A 747 -62.54 59.91 -62.83
CA VAL A 747 -61.89 58.75 -62.22
C VAL A 747 -61.12 59.23 -61.00
N ARG A 748 -61.44 58.67 -59.82
CA ARG A 748 -60.69 58.90 -58.58
C ARG A 748 -59.94 57.65 -58.19
N GLY A 749 -58.61 57.71 -58.22
CA GLY A 749 -57.76 56.68 -57.62
C GLY A 749 -57.53 56.95 -56.14
N TYR A 750 -57.51 55.88 -55.36
CA TYR A 750 -57.04 55.84 -53.97
C TYR A 750 -55.84 54.90 -53.88
N ASP A 751 -54.82 55.30 -53.12
CA ASP A 751 -53.73 54.41 -52.71
C ASP A 751 -54.13 53.58 -51.47
N ALA A 752 -53.22 52.73 -50.99
CA ALA A 752 -53.47 51.87 -49.84
C ALA A 752 -53.28 52.59 -48.49
N ALA A 753 -52.73 53.80 -48.47
CA ALA A 753 -52.77 54.71 -47.34
C ALA A 753 -54.09 55.50 -47.25
N GLY A 754 -54.86 55.55 -48.34
CA GLY A 754 -56.14 56.26 -48.42
C GLY A 754 -56.02 57.70 -48.90
N ASN A 755 -54.86 58.17 -49.40
CA ASN A 755 -54.84 59.42 -50.15
C ASN A 755 -55.58 59.21 -51.48
N ALA A 756 -56.12 60.30 -52.03
CA ALA A 756 -56.94 60.23 -53.24
C ALA A 756 -56.60 61.32 -54.25
N LYS A 757 -56.63 60.95 -55.54
CA LYS A 757 -56.50 61.89 -56.66
C LYS A 757 -57.59 61.64 -57.68
N SER A 758 -58.22 62.73 -58.14
CA SER A 758 -59.22 62.68 -59.21
C SER A 758 -58.64 63.20 -60.52
N SER A 759 -59.02 62.55 -61.62
CA SER A 759 -58.67 62.85 -63.00
C SER A 759 -59.95 62.87 -63.84
N VAL A 760 -60.03 63.70 -64.88
CA VAL A 760 -61.26 63.92 -65.64
C VAL A 760 -61.01 63.67 -67.12
N MET A 761 -61.89 62.89 -67.75
CA MET A 761 -62.04 62.82 -69.20
C MET A 761 -63.40 63.38 -69.61
N GLN A 762 -63.45 63.96 -70.81
CA GLN A 762 -64.69 64.34 -71.48
C GLN A 762 -64.61 63.83 -72.91
N PHE A 763 -65.69 63.24 -73.39
CA PHE A 763 -65.77 62.68 -74.74
C PHE A 763 -67.18 62.84 -75.31
N THR A 764 -67.29 62.68 -76.63
CA THR A 764 -68.58 62.62 -77.34
C THR A 764 -68.82 61.23 -77.89
N VAL A 765 -70.08 60.81 -77.91
CA VAL A 765 -70.54 59.51 -78.40
C VAL A 765 -71.39 59.72 -79.65
N SER A 766 -71.15 58.92 -80.69
CA SER A 766 -71.94 58.97 -81.94
C SER A 766 -71.95 57.62 -82.66
N ASP A 767 -73.13 57.21 -83.14
CA ASP A 767 -73.33 56.02 -83.99
C ASP A 767 -72.50 56.01 -85.29
N ASN A 768 -71.95 57.16 -85.71
CA ASN A 768 -71.16 57.32 -86.94
C ASN A 768 -69.63 57.39 -86.71
N ALA A 769 -69.13 56.95 -85.54
CA ALA A 769 -67.70 56.88 -85.27
C ALA A 769 -66.99 55.94 -86.27
N SER A 770 -66.02 56.46 -87.04
CA SER A 770 -65.23 55.67 -87.99
C SER A 770 -64.06 54.98 -87.30
N PRO A 771 -63.77 53.69 -87.58
CA PRO A 771 -62.70 52.95 -86.91
C PRO A 771 -61.31 53.46 -87.33
N PRO A 772 -60.33 53.50 -86.41
CA PRO A 772 -58.94 53.84 -86.75
C PRO A 772 -58.30 52.75 -87.64
N PRO A 773 -57.36 53.12 -88.52
CA PRO A 773 -56.72 52.17 -89.44
C PRO A 773 -55.78 51.19 -88.70
N PRO A 774 -55.67 49.92 -89.17
CA PRO A 774 -54.86 48.91 -88.51
C PRO A 774 -53.35 49.18 -88.65
N THR A 775 -52.64 49.17 -87.53
CA THR A 775 -51.17 49.22 -87.50
C THR A 775 -50.57 47.81 -87.62
N LEU A 776 -49.41 47.70 -88.28
CA LEU A 776 -48.69 46.44 -88.46
C LEU A 776 -48.10 45.94 -87.14
N PHE A 777 -48.16 44.62 -86.93
CA PHE A 777 -47.68 43.95 -85.72
C PHE A 777 -46.15 44.04 -85.54
N GLY A 778 -45.71 45.05 -84.79
CA GLY A 778 -44.46 44.95 -84.01
C GLY A 778 -44.69 44.08 -82.78
N SER A 779 -43.71 43.24 -82.43
CA SER A 779 -43.78 42.31 -81.29
C SER A 779 -43.92 43.03 -79.94
N PRO A 780 -44.58 42.42 -78.93
CA PRO A 780 -44.91 43.06 -77.65
C PRO A 780 -43.67 43.48 -76.84
N PRO A 781 -43.81 44.48 -75.94
CA PRO A 781 -42.70 44.98 -75.13
C PRO A 781 -42.17 43.90 -74.18
N THR A 782 -40.85 43.72 -74.16
CA THR A 782 -40.17 42.95 -73.11
C THR A 782 -40.36 43.65 -71.77
N ALA A 783 -40.86 42.92 -70.77
CA ALA A 783 -40.96 43.39 -69.39
C ALA A 783 -39.57 43.85 -68.87
N PRO A 784 -39.51 44.85 -67.98
CA PRO A 784 -38.24 45.44 -67.56
C PRO A 784 -37.37 44.41 -66.80
N PRO A 785 -36.06 44.30 -67.10
CA PRO A 785 -35.14 43.57 -66.24
C PRO A 785 -35.03 44.30 -64.90
N GLY A 786 -35.57 43.70 -63.85
CA GLY A 786 -35.62 44.30 -62.53
C GLY A 786 -34.23 44.46 -61.91
N ILE A 787 -34.04 45.61 -61.26
CA ILE A 787 -33.21 45.87 -60.06
C ILE A 787 -32.25 44.71 -59.71
N LEU A 788 -31.01 44.79 -60.21
CA LEU A 788 -29.93 43.86 -59.85
C LEU A 788 -28.96 44.51 -58.83
N GLU A 789 -29.52 44.98 -57.71
CA GLU A 789 -28.75 45.26 -56.49
C GLU A 789 -29.62 44.94 -55.27
N VAL A 790 -28.99 44.62 -54.13
CA VAL A 790 -29.62 44.03 -52.91
C VAL A 790 -29.93 42.51 -52.97
N VAL A 791 -28.90 41.69 -53.21
CA VAL A 791 -28.84 40.30 -52.68
C VAL A 791 -27.62 40.08 -51.76
N VAL A 792 -26.90 41.15 -51.39
CA VAL A 792 -25.84 41.11 -50.35
C VAL A 792 -26.45 41.07 -48.94
N GLY A 793 -27.70 41.55 -48.76
CA GLY A 793 -28.36 41.63 -47.45
C GLY A 793 -28.82 40.30 -46.83
N LEU A 794 -28.99 39.23 -47.62
CA LEU A 794 -29.53 37.95 -47.12
C LEU A 794 -28.48 36.95 -46.59
N LEU A 795 -27.19 37.29 -46.66
CA LEU A 795 -26.11 36.44 -46.15
C LEU A 795 -25.74 36.68 -44.67
N MET A 796 -26.30 37.70 -44.02
CA MET A 796 -26.01 38.08 -42.63
C MET A 796 -27.18 37.85 -41.65
N LEU A 797 -28.15 36.99 -42.00
CA LEU A 797 -29.31 36.66 -41.17
C LEU A 797 -29.50 35.15 -40.91
N GLY A 798 -28.63 34.29 -41.42
CA GLY A 798 -28.77 32.82 -41.34
C GLY A 798 -28.00 32.11 -40.22
N VAL A 799 -27.08 32.78 -39.51
CA VAL A 799 -26.09 32.11 -38.64
C VAL A 799 -26.31 32.35 -37.13
N SER A 800 -27.14 33.32 -36.74
CA SER A 800 -27.39 33.66 -35.33
C SER A 800 -28.52 32.87 -34.64
N MET A 801 -29.15 31.90 -35.32
CA MET A 801 -30.33 31.17 -34.82
C MET A 801 -30.18 29.63 -34.78
N TRP A 802 -29.01 29.10 -34.41
CA TRP A 802 -28.87 27.65 -34.16
C TRP A 802 -28.09 27.26 -32.89
N TYR A 803 -28.23 28.04 -31.82
CA TYR A 803 -27.72 27.68 -30.48
C TYR A 803 -28.65 28.14 -29.33
N ARG A 804 -29.74 27.41 -29.07
CA ARG A 804 -30.35 27.28 -27.73
C ARG A 804 -30.95 25.88 -27.50
N PRO A 805 -31.01 25.37 -26.26
CA PRO A 805 -31.26 23.95 -26.00
C PRO A 805 -32.76 23.59 -25.96
N ARG A 806 -33.11 22.37 -26.35
CA ARG A 806 -34.44 21.81 -26.09
C ARG A 806 -34.55 21.32 -24.65
N VAL A 807 -35.31 22.05 -23.83
CA VAL A 807 -35.80 21.58 -22.54
C VAL A 807 -36.89 20.52 -22.79
N ASN A 808 -36.67 19.29 -22.32
CA ASN A 808 -37.69 18.23 -22.33
C ASN A 808 -38.48 18.24 -21.02
N THR A 809 -39.61 18.94 -20.98
CA THR A 809 -40.60 18.76 -19.92
C THR A 809 -41.53 17.58 -20.25
N ARG A 810 -41.74 16.68 -19.28
CA ARG A 810 -42.89 15.77 -19.26
C ARG A 810 -43.68 15.99 -17.98
N ARG A 811 -45.00 16.02 -18.10
CA ARG A 811 -45.94 16.23 -17.00
C ARG A 811 -46.17 14.94 -16.20
N PRO A 812 -46.62 15.04 -14.92
CA PRO A 812 -46.83 13.88 -14.05
C PRO A 812 -48.10 13.09 -14.41
N ILE A 813 -48.16 11.85 -13.91
CA ILE A 813 -49.36 11.02 -13.79
C ILE A 813 -49.64 10.84 -12.28
N ARG A 814 -50.92 10.68 -11.91
CA ARG A 814 -51.37 10.57 -10.51
C ARG A 814 -51.23 9.15 -9.92
N SER A 815 -51.28 9.11 -8.60
CA SER A 815 -51.50 7.97 -7.69
C SER A 815 -52.74 7.11 -8.06
N PRO A 816 -52.89 5.87 -7.55
CA PRO A 816 -53.02 5.59 -6.11
C PRO A 816 -51.75 5.66 -5.27
#